data_AF-A0A8H7SSK7-F1
#
_entry.id   AF-A0A8H7SSK7-F1
#
_cell.length_a   1.000
_cell.length_b   1.000
_cell.length_c   1.000
_cell.angle_alpha   90.00
_cell.angle_beta   90.00
_cell.angle_gamma   90.00
#
_symmetry.space_group_name_H-M   'P 1'
#
loop_
_entity.id
_entity.type
_entity.pdbx_description
1 polymer ?
#
loop_
_entity_poly.entity_id
_entity_poly.type
_entity_poly.pdbx_seq_one_letter_code
_entity_poly.pdbx_strand_id
1 'polypeptide(L)'
;MISFFLIVNRTGQTRFSRYYQSDIIKDRPTFELQVARSCITRKQSQTLFFSLKEHKIVYRTYASLYFIIGCDPEDNVFSLLELIQFSVECMDQYFEKVTELDLVYNLEKVHMIMDEIIVKGLILETNHDRVLDLVYALDHKKSLSMSKHQLELESSASEDHRYDSQKIEEFEKETAPSYHSKSDHPDDDVESLQHGTKRGLDARHIQMISLGGAIGTGLFLNSGSNIAQAGPAGALIAYSVGVLYYDLSRRNGYIYAWLELLAVTIATELAAAATIIKYWNEVLPDAAWSTIFLVLIVAINFLGVRIYGELEYWFALIKIIIVVVFIIIAILTTAGAVGGKTIGFEYWNNPGAFNNGVVGTISVLLSAGFSFQGTEVVGITAGEAKNPTKTVPRAIRNTFWRIIIFYILTILLLGMCIPYDNPDLENPDGGPGTASFTLVFKLAGIAAGADVINAIVLTSVLSAANSSLYSTSRTLLGLARDGNAPAFLGRVNKHGSPFWAVLVSSIVGFACVFVSIYSAEEAFVWFLSITAVSGFISWGGISGVHLRFRRAYVRQGRSVEELPYKAMGYPFSGIFATGLCILIILGQGYTAFTPKFDGLKFAMNYIGVIPFILCYVGHLCYAKKGFIPLEEVDFESGRVTRFDIEKDIEEVDDALAGLPKWKRFWKKVLIIVA
;
A
#
# COMPACT_ATOMS: atom_id res chain seq x y z
N MET A 1 28.73 -31.68 30.17
CA MET A 1 29.24 -31.02 28.95
C MET A 1 28.19 -31.04 27.85
N ILE A 2 28.12 -30.01 26.99
CA ILE A 2 27.15 -29.96 25.90
C ILE A 2 27.61 -30.85 24.74
N SER A 3 26.84 -31.88 24.43
CA SER A 3 27.14 -32.83 23.35
C SER A 3 26.67 -32.31 22.00
N PHE A 4 25.48 -31.71 21.93
CA PHE A 4 24.90 -31.17 20.69
C PHE A 4 23.84 -30.09 20.93
N PHE A 5 23.60 -29.28 19.90
CA PHE A 5 22.54 -28.28 19.82
C PHE A 5 21.75 -28.47 18.52
N LEU A 6 20.42 -28.58 18.62
CA LEU A 6 19.51 -28.76 17.48
C LEU A 6 18.42 -27.70 17.49
N ILE A 7 18.01 -27.28 16.30
CA ILE A 7 16.78 -26.52 16.08
C ILE A 7 15.88 -27.33 15.17
N VAL A 8 14.65 -27.58 15.61
CA VAL A 8 13.69 -28.45 14.92
C VAL A 8 12.36 -27.73 14.77
N ASN A 9 11.68 -27.88 13.64
CA ASN A 9 10.36 -27.29 13.45
C ASN A 9 9.22 -28.16 14.01
N ARG A 10 7.98 -27.68 13.92
CA ARG A 10 6.78 -28.44 14.37
C ARG A 10 6.54 -29.75 13.61
N THR A 11 7.08 -29.90 12.40
CA THR A 11 6.94 -31.14 11.61
C THR A 11 8.01 -32.18 11.92
N GLY A 12 8.97 -31.85 12.80
CA GLY A 12 10.05 -32.75 13.22
C GLY A 12 11.27 -32.75 12.28
N GLN A 13 11.35 -31.77 11.37
CA GLN A 13 12.50 -31.58 10.50
C GLN A 13 13.57 -30.73 11.21
N THR A 14 14.82 -31.21 11.22
CA THR A 14 15.97 -30.45 11.71
C THR A 14 16.25 -29.27 10.77
N ARG A 15 16.34 -28.06 11.33
CA ARG A 15 16.71 -26.82 10.62
C ARG A 15 18.16 -26.42 10.87
N PHE A 16 18.66 -26.74 12.05
CA PHE A 16 20.04 -26.52 12.42
C PHE A 16 20.51 -27.69 13.29
N SER A 17 21.71 -28.18 13.05
CA SER A 17 22.36 -29.15 13.92
C SER A 17 23.84 -28.87 14.09
N ARG A 18 24.30 -28.89 15.34
CA ARG A 18 25.70 -28.76 15.71
C ARG A 18 26.05 -29.80 16.76
N TYR A 19 27.11 -30.55 16.51
CA TYR A 19 27.64 -31.56 17.42
C TYR A 19 29.02 -31.13 17.89
N TYR A 20 29.21 -31.08 19.20
CA TYR A 20 30.46 -30.65 19.81
C TYR A 20 31.34 -31.82 20.26
N GLN A 21 30.75 -33.01 20.39
CA GLN A 21 31.44 -34.26 20.65
C GLN A 21 31.23 -35.18 19.43
N SER A 22 32.32 -35.53 18.74
CA SER A 22 32.28 -36.21 17.44
C SER A 22 31.92 -37.70 17.51
N ASP A 23 32.11 -38.34 18.67
CA ASP A 23 32.33 -39.79 18.74
C ASP A 23 31.13 -40.60 19.27
N ILE A 24 30.04 -39.96 19.69
CA ILE A 24 29.00 -40.62 20.50
C ILE A 24 27.81 -41.11 19.65
N ILE A 25 27.54 -40.53 18.47
CA ILE A 25 26.32 -40.83 17.70
C ILE A 25 26.66 -41.29 16.28
N LYS A 26 26.70 -42.62 16.07
CA LYS A 26 26.99 -43.27 14.77
C LYS A 26 25.92 -43.02 13.71
N ASP A 27 24.65 -42.85 14.10
CA ASP A 27 23.53 -42.60 13.20
C ASP A 27 22.78 -41.32 13.62
N ARG A 28 23.30 -40.18 13.15
CA ARG A 28 22.80 -38.84 13.50
C ARG A 28 21.37 -38.59 12.99
N PRO A 29 21.02 -38.88 11.72
CA PRO A 29 19.66 -38.62 11.23
C PRO A 29 18.58 -39.38 12.01
N THR A 30 18.81 -40.66 12.32
CA THR A 30 17.85 -41.45 13.10
C THR A 30 17.74 -40.95 14.53
N PHE A 31 18.86 -40.53 15.12
CA PHE A 31 18.87 -39.98 16.48
C PHE A 31 18.16 -38.61 16.56
N GLU A 32 18.42 -37.69 15.64
CA GLU A 32 17.74 -36.39 15.56
C GLU A 32 16.22 -36.57 15.43
N LEU A 33 15.79 -37.51 14.58
CA LEU A 33 14.38 -37.81 14.40
C LEU A 33 13.73 -38.39 15.68
N GLN A 34 14.47 -39.20 16.45
CA GLN A 34 14.03 -39.69 17.76
C GLN A 34 13.91 -38.55 18.78
N VAL A 35 14.89 -37.65 18.84
CA VAL A 35 14.90 -36.47 19.72
C VAL A 35 13.74 -35.54 19.37
N ALA A 36 13.58 -35.21 18.09
CA ALA A 36 12.52 -34.36 17.56
C ALA A 36 11.12 -34.90 17.91
N ARG A 37 10.86 -36.18 17.62
CA ARG A 37 9.57 -36.82 17.96
C ARG A 37 9.31 -36.79 19.46
N SER A 38 10.33 -37.03 20.28
CA SER A 38 10.21 -37.02 21.73
C SER A 38 9.90 -35.62 22.28
N CYS A 39 10.40 -34.56 21.66
CA CYS A 39 10.09 -33.18 22.07
C CYS A 39 8.69 -32.76 21.61
N ILE A 40 8.29 -33.11 20.38
CA ILE A 40 7.01 -32.69 19.78
C ILE A 40 5.81 -33.39 20.42
N THR A 41 5.98 -34.65 20.83
CA THR A 41 4.86 -35.44 21.41
C THR A 41 4.59 -35.14 22.89
N ARG A 42 5.44 -34.33 23.55
CA ARG A 42 5.29 -34.01 24.98
C ARG A 42 4.18 -32.99 25.22
N LYS A 43 3.44 -33.21 26.30
CA LYS A 43 2.35 -32.33 26.75
C LYS A 43 2.91 -31.16 27.55
N GLN A 44 2.21 -30.03 27.57
CA GLN A 44 2.59 -28.83 28.35
C GLN A 44 2.74 -29.08 29.86
N SER A 45 2.12 -30.13 30.40
CA SER A 45 2.23 -30.52 31.81
C SER A 45 3.50 -31.31 32.14
N GLN A 46 4.36 -31.61 31.16
CA GLN A 46 5.59 -32.38 31.35
C GLN A 46 6.81 -31.45 31.42
N THR A 47 7.86 -31.92 32.09
CA THR A 47 9.13 -31.18 32.22
C THR A 47 9.78 -30.94 30.85
N LEU A 48 10.46 -29.78 30.74
CA LEU A 48 11.24 -29.33 29.59
C LEU A 48 12.58 -30.08 29.42
N PHE A 49 12.79 -31.15 30.19
CA PHE A 49 13.94 -32.02 30.07
C PHE A 49 13.56 -33.47 30.33
N PHE A 50 14.30 -34.39 29.72
CA PHE A 50 14.15 -35.83 29.87
C PHE A 50 15.44 -36.55 29.48
N SER A 51 15.63 -37.78 29.97
CA SER A 51 16.77 -38.62 29.55
C SER A 51 16.41 -39.41 28.30
N LEU A 52 17.30 -39.39 27.30
CA LEU A 52 17.18 -40.19 26.08
C LEU A 52 18.54 -40.81 25.74
N LYS A 53 18.61 -42.15 25.76
CA LYS A 53 19.87 -42.91 25.70
C LYS A 53 20.82 -42.44 26.82
N GLU A 54 22.06 -42.12 26.49
CA GLU A 54 23.09 -41.65 27.42
C GLU A 54 23.08 -40.13 27.65
N HIS A 55 22.14 -39.40 27.03
CA HIS A 55 22.08 -37.94 27.12
C HIS A 55 20.86 -37.46 27.90
N LYS A 56 21.05 -36.38 28.65
CA LYS A 56 19.94 -35.57 29.15
C LYS A 56 19.59 -34.53 28.09
N ILE A 57 18.34 -34.54 27.65
CA ILE A 57 17.80 -33.62 26.65
C ILE A 57 17.10 -32.49 27.38
N VAL A 58 17.45 -31.25 27.06
CA VAL A 58 16.82 -30.02 27.55
C VAL A 58 16.31 -29.25 26.34
N TYR A 59 15.06 -28.80 26.36
CA TYR A 59 14.49 -28.09 25.21
C TYR A 59 13.53 -26.98 25.62
N ARG A 60 13.37 -26.00 24.72
CA ARG A 60 12.37 -24.93 24.86
C ARG A 60 11.82 -24.54 23.50
N THR A 61 10.57 -24.08 23.48
CA THR A 61 9.89 -23.68 22.25
C THR A 61 9.81 -22.17 22.15
N TYR A 62 10.23 -21.61 21.02
CA TYR A 62 9.98 -20.22 20.65
C TYR A 62 9.28 -20.19 19.29
N ALA A 63 8.15 -19.49 19.21
CA ALA A 63 7.28 -19.47 18.04
C ALA A 63 6.89 -20.89 17.52
N SER A 64 7.44 -21.30 16.38
CA SER A 64 7.23 -22.61 15.75
C SER A 64 8.46 -23.53 15.81
N LEU A 65 9.50 -23.16 16.56
CA LEU A 65 10.77 -23.87 16.63
C LEU A 65 11.01 -24.45 18.03
N TYR A 66 11.62 -25.63 18.05
CA TYR A 66 12.13 -26.32 19.23
C TYR A 66 13.64 -26.17 19.24
N PHE A 67 14.16 -25.51 20.27
CA PHE A 67 15.60 -25.39 20.54
C PHE A 67 15.97 -26.45 21.56
N ILE A 68 16.91 -27.32 21.22
CA ILE A 68 17.18 -28.56 21.93
C ILE A 68 18.67 -28.68 22.19
N ILE A 69 19.05 -28.91 23.44
CA ILE A 69 20.41 -29.22 23.87
C ILE A 69 20.47 -30.65 24.38
N GLY A 70 21.44 -31.41 23.89
CA GLY A 70 21.86 -32.68 24.48
C GLY A 70 23.10 -32.46 25.35
N CYS A 71 23.06 -32.95 26.58
CA CYS A 71 24.09 -32.74 27.59
C CYS A 71 24.29 -33.98 28.46
N ASP A 72 25.31 -33.95 29.32
CA ASP A 72 25.58 -35.03 30.25
C ASP A 72 24.50 -35.10 31.35
N PRO A 73 24.20 -36.29 31.90
CA PRO A 73 23.19 -36.46 32.93
C PRO A 73 23.40 -35.59 34.19
N GLU A 74 24.65 -35.20 34.47
CA GLU A 74 25.03 -34.41 35.64
C GLU A 74 24.90 -32.89 35.44
N ASP A 75 24.70 -32.42 34.20
CA ASP A 75 24.63 -30.98 33.92
C ASP A 75 23.37 -30.32 34.50
N ASN A 76 23.52 -29.04 34.88
CA ASN A 76 22.45 -28.21 35.41
C ASN A 76 21.47 -27.79 34.29
N VAL A 77 20.24 -28.29 34.38
CA VAL A 77 19.17 -28.01 33.42
C VAL A 77 18.83 -26.51 33.32
N PHE A 78 18.85 -25.78 34.43
CA PHE A 78 18.45 -24.36 34.43
C PHE A 78 19.44 -23.50 33.64
N SER A 79 20.74 -23.74 33.83
CA SER A 79 21.79 -23.06 33.07
C SER A 79 21.67 -23.34 31.57
N LEU A 80 21.25 -24.55 31.18
CA LEU A 80 21.03 -24.89 29.77
C LEU A 80 19.76 -24.27 29.19
N LEU A 81 18.71 -24.07 30.00
CA LEU A 81 17.52 -23.32 29.56
C LEU A 81 17.82 -21.84 29.37
N GLU A 82 18.65 -21.25 30.23
CA GLU A 82 19.16 -19.88 30.06
C GLU A 82 20.05 -19.77 28.82
N LEU A 83 20.91 -20.75 28.57
CA LEU A 83 21.72 -20.80 27.35
C LEU A 83 20.85 -20.85 26.08
N ILE A 84 19.78 -21.66 26.09
CA ILE A 84 18.80 -21.69 24.99
C ILE A 84 18.15 -20.31 24.79
N GLN A 85 17.76 -19.63 25.87
CA GLN A 85 17.20 -18.27 25.80
C GLN A 85 18.22 -17.29 25.21
N PHE A 86 19.45 -17.30 25.70
CA PHE A 86 20.55 -16.46 25.22
C PHE A 86 20.83 -16.67 23.72
N SER A 87 20.92 -17.93 23.27
CA SER A 87 21.10 -18.23 21.84
C SER A 87 19.96 -17.68 20.98
N VAL A 88 18.72 -17.77 21.46
CA VAL A 88 17.55 -17.23 20.75
C VAL A 88 17.61 -15.71 20.69
N GLU A 89 17.98 -15.04 21.78
CA GLU A 89 18.10 -13.57 21.83
C GLU A 89 19.20 -13.04 20.90
N CYS A 90 20.38 -13.67 20.88
CA CYS A 90 21.44 -13.31 19.92
C CYS A 90 20.96 -13.48 18.47
N MET A 91 20.24 -14.56 18.17
CA MET A 91 19.65 -14.74 16.83
C MET A 91 18.55 -13.71 16.54
N ASP A 92 17.70 -13.38 17.52
CA ASP A 92 16.60 -12.42 17.37
C ASP A 92 17.12 -11.00 17.09
N GLN A 93 18.20 -10.62 17.78
CA GLN A 93 18.89 -9.34 17.59
C GLN A 93 19.63 -9.30 16.24
N TYR A 94 20.32 -10.38 15.84
CA TYR A 94 21.02 -10.44 14.56
C TYR A 94 20.06 -10.41 13.35
N PHE A 95 18.94 -11.14 13.41
CA PHE A 95 18.00 -11.29 12.29
C PHE A 95 16.80 -10.34 12.35
N GLU A 96 16.75 -9.40 13.29
CA GLU A 96 15.59 -8.51 13.51
C GLU A 96 14.24 -9.27 13.64
N LYS A 97 14.26 -10.31 14.48
CA LYS A 97 13.28 -11.39 14.70
C LYS A 97 13.57 -12.68 13.96
N VAL A 98 14.10 -13.67 14.68
CA VAL A 98 14.47 -14.96 14.09
C VAL A 98 13.23 -15.78 13.72
N THR A 99 13.10 -16.11 12.44
CA THR A 99 12.10 -17.06 11.94
C THR A 99 12.73 -18.39 11.54
N GLU A 100 11.90 -19.42 11.35
CA GLU A 100 12.35 -20.70 10.78
C GLU A 100 13.10 -20.50 9.46
N LEU A 101 12.76 -19.44 8.72
CA LEU A 101 13.30 -19.21 7.40
C LEU A 101 14.69 -18.59 7.42
N ASP A 102 14.93 -17.67 8.36
CA ASP A 102 16.22 -17.01 8.52
C ASP A 102 17.31 -18.03 8.86
N LEU A 103 16.96 -19.02 9.69
CA LEU A 103 17.85 -20.12 10.05
C LEU A 103 18.23 -21.01 8.84
N VAL A 104 17.30 -21.22 7.90
CA VAL A 104 17.51 -22.08 6.73
C VAL A 104 18.36 -21.38 5.67
N TYR A 105 18.12 -20.09 5.40
CA TYR A 105 18.91 -19.37 4.40
C TYR A 105 20.26 -18.90 4.91
N ASN A 106 20.38 -18.62 6.21
CA ASN A 106 21.60 -18.10 6.81
C ASN A 106 22.25 -19.13 7.74
N LEU A 107 22.23 -20.41 7.37
CA LEU A 107 22.77 -21.49 8.20
C LEU A 107 24.23 -21.23 8.62
N GLU A 108 25.05 -20.66 7.73
CA GLU A 108 26.41 -20.25 8.06
C GLU A 108 26.46 -19.22 9.19
N LYS A 109 25.55 -18.24 9.20
CA LYS A 109 25.47 -17.20 10.24
C LYS A 109 25.02 -17.76 11.57
N VAL A 110 24.04 -18.67 11.54
CA VAL A 110 23.62 -19.40 12.73
C VAL A 110 24.79 -20.21 13.29
N HIS A 111 25.60 -20.85 12.43
CA HIS A 111 26.82 -21.52 12.87
C HIS A 111 27.84 -20.54 13.49
N MET A 112 28.06 -19.38 12.89
CA MET A 112 28.97 -18.36 13.45
C MET A 112 28.51 -17.89 14.84
N ILE A 113 27.23 -17.53 14.98
CA ILE A 113 26.66 -17.13 16.27
C ILE A 113 26.83 -18.26 17.29
N MET A 114 26.49 -19.50 16.93
CA MET A 114 26.61 -20.62 17.85
C MET A 114 28.06 -20.96 18.22
N ASP A 115 29.01 -20.77 17.30
CA ASP A 115 30.43 -21.02 17.55
C ASP A 115 31.06 -19.95 18.47
N GLU A 116 30.55 -18.72 18.48
CA GLU A 116 30.93 -17.71 19.49
C GLU A 116 30.34 -18.00 20.88
N ILE A 117 29.16 -18.64 20.92
CA ILE A 117 28.50 -18.98 22.19
C ILE A 117 29.06 -20.27 22.79
N ILE A 118 29.29 -21.31 21.98
CA ILE A 118 29.66 -22.66 22.43
C ILE A 118 30.84 -23.19 21.61
N VAL A 119 31.93 -23.52 22.30
CA VAL A 119 33.11 -24.15 21.69
C VAL A 119 33.44 -25.46 22.41
N LYS A 120 33.54 -26.55 21.64
CA LYS A 120 33.83 -27.91 22.16
C LYS A 120 32.92 -28.34 23.34
N GLY A 121 31.67 -27.87 23.34
CA GLY A 121 30.68 -28.24 24.35
C GLY A 121 30.79 -27.46 25.67
N LEU A 122 31.61 -26.40 25.69
CA LEU A 122 31.74 -25.45 26.77
C LEU A 122 31.16 -24.09 26.33
N ILE A 123 30.54 -23.38 27.27
CA ILE A 123 30.03 -22.02 27.04
C ILE A 123 31.24 -21.08 27.01
N LEU A 124 31.40 -20.33 25.91
CA LEU A 124 32.53 -19.42 25.69
C LEU A 124 32.16 -17.99 26.11
N GLU A 125 31.09 -17.45 25.53
CA GLU A 125 30.65 -16.07 25.74
C GLU A 125 29.16 -16.02 26.09
N THR A 126 28.81 -15.13 27.01
CA THR A 126 27.45 -14.91 27.53
C THR A 126 27.02 -13.45 27.46
N ASN A 127 27.81 -12.59 26.81
CA ASN A 127 27.47 -11.21 26.51
C ASN A 127 26.99 -11.07 25.05
N HIS A 128 25.77 -10.54 24.85
CA HIS A 128 25.15 -10.39 23.54
C HIS A 128 25.99 -9.52 22.58
N ASP A 129 26.45 -8.35 23.04
CA ASP A 129 27.16 -7.37 22.21
C ASP A 129 28.46 -7.96 21.68
N ARG A 130 29.21 -8.67 22.53
CA ARG A 130 30.47 -9.31 22.11
C ARG A 130 30.28 -10.40 21.07
N VAL A 131 29.25 -11.24 21.23
CA VAL A 131 28.92 -12.28 20.25
C VAL A 131 28.59 -11.63 18.91
N LEU A 132 27.77 -10.58 18.91
CA LEU A 132 27.30 -9.95 17.68
C LEU A 132 28.37 -9.10 17.00
N ASP A 133 29.17 -8.33 17.74
CA ASP A 133 30.26 -7.51 17.21
C ASP A 133 31.26 -8.34 16.40
N LEU A 134 31.60 -9.53 16.90
CA LEU A 134 32.50 -10.45 16.21
C LEU A 134 31.87 -11.03 14.94
N VAL A 135 30.59 -11.41 15.00
CA VAL A 135 29.85 -11.94 13.84
C VAL A 135 29.72 -10.86 12.76
N TYR A 136 29.42 -9.61 13.13
CA TYR A 136 29.36 -8.48 12.19
C TYR A 136 30.73 -8.15 11.59
N ALA A 137 31.80 -8.15 12.40
CA ALA A 137 33.16 -7.92 11.91
C ALA A 137 33.61 -8.99 10.91
N LEU A 138 33.26 -10.26 11.15
CA LEU A 138 33.55 -11.36 10.23
C LEU A 138 32.78 -11.23 8.92
N ASP A 139 31.53 -10.76 8.95
CA ASP A 139 30.73 -10.55 7.75
C ASP A 139 31.32 -9.44 6.87
N HIS A 140 31.70 -8.32 7.49
CA HIS A 140 32.31 -7.19 6.81
C HIS A 140 33.67 -7.58 6.18
N LYS A 141 34.47 -8.40 6.85
CA LYS A 141 35.74 -8.89 6.29
C LYS A 141 35.52 -9.84 5.12
N LYS A 142 34.47 -10.66 5.16
CA LYS A 142 34.11 -11.59 4.06
C LYS A 142 33.63 -10.80 2.83
N SER A 143 32.81 -9.76 3.00
CA SER A 143 32.36 -8.90 1.89
C SER A 143 33.52 -8.16 1.19
N LEU A 144 34.45 -7.62 1.98
CA LEU A 144 35.68 -7.00 1.47
C LEU A 144 36.56 -7.98 0.69
N SER A 145 36.71 -9.21 1.20
CA SER A 145 37.51 -10.25 0.53
C SER A 145 36.89 -10.71 -0.79
N MET A 146 35.56 -10.80 -0.87
CA MET A 146 34.86 -11.14 -2.11
C MET A 146 34.98 -10.02 -3.15
N SER A 147 34.84 -8.76 -2.74
CA SER A 147 35.08 -7.62 -3.64
C SER A 147 36.51 -7.59 -4.18
N LYS A 148 37.52 -7.85 -3.34
CA LYS A 148 38.92 -7.97 -3.80
C LYS A 148 39.11 -9.10 -4.79
N HIS A 149 38.56 -10.29 -4.51
CA HIS A 149 38.70 -11.42 -5.41
C HIS A 149 38.02 -11.18 -6.76
N GLN A 150 36.87 -10.51 -6.76
CA GLN A 150 36.12 -10.15 -7.96
C GLN A 150 36.89 -9.11 -8.81
N LEU A 151 37.54 -8.13 -8.17
CA LEU A 151 38.44 -7.17 -8.82
C LEU A 151 39.70 -7.84 -9.39
N GLU A 152 40.28 -8.83 -8.71
CA GLU A 152 41.43 -9.59 -9.21
C GLU A 152 41.05 -10.46 -10.42
N LEU A 153 39.87 -11.09 -10.40
CA LEU A 153 39.32 -11.86 -11.51
C LEU A 153 39.06 -10.97 -12.72
N GLU A 154 38.48 -9.79 -12.52
CA GLU A 154 38.29 -8.79 -13.57
C GLU A 154 39.64 -8.29 -14.13
N SER A 155 40.67 -8.12 -13.31
CA SER A 155 42.01 -7.75 -13.79
C SER A 155 42.70 -8.86 -14.59
N SER A 156 42.40 -10.13 -14.29
CA SER A 156 42.98 -11.28 -14.98
C SER A 156 42.34 -11.57 -16.34
N ALA A 157 41.14 -11.04 -16.60
CA ALA A 157 40.38 -11.25 -17.83
C ALA A 157 40.65 -10.17 -18.92
N SER A 158 41.36 -9.09 -18.59
CA SER A 158 41.74 -8.02 -19.53
C SER A 158 43.23 -8.10 -19.87
N GLU A 159 43.56 -8.40 -21.13
CA GLU A 159 44.93 -8.62 -21.61
C GLU A 159 45.82 -7.36 -21.74
N ASP A 160 45.40 -6.18 -21.27
CA ASP A 160 46.18 -4.96 -21.43
C ASP A 160 46.42 -4.17 -20.12
N HIS A 161 47.71 -4.02 -19.82
CA HIS A 161 48.36 -3.02 -18.97
C HIS A 161 48.11 -2.99 -17.44
N ARG A 162 49.24 -3.17 -16.72
CA ARG A 162 49.61 -2.62 -15.39
C ARG A 162 48.58 -1.63 -14.81
N TYR A 163 47.77 -2.10 -13.87
CA TYR A 163 46.95 -1.24 -13.03
C TYR A 163 47.59 -1.06 -11.65
N ASP A 164 47.53 0.18 -11.17
CA ASP A 164 48.35 0.77 -10.11
C ASP A 164 47.94 0.32 -8.71
N SER A 165 48.88 -0.23 -7.94
CA SER A 165 48.71 -0.65 -6.55
C SER A 165 48.24 0.49 -5.62
N GLN A 166 48.42 1.76 -6.04
CA GLN A 166 47.95 2.94 -5.31
C GLN A 166 46.41 3.03 -5.22
N LYS A 167 45.64 2.55 -6.21
CA LYS A 167 44.17 2.61 -6.16
C LYS A 167 43.55 1.64 -5.14
N ILE A 168 44.23 0.53 -4.85
CA ILE A 168 43.79 -0.43 -3.82
C ILE A 168 44.05 0.15 -2.42
N GLU A 169 45.20 0.81 -2.21
CA GLU A 169 45.51 1.52 -0.95
C GLU A 169 44.62 2.76 -0.72
N GLU A 170 44.24 3.46 -1.79
CA GLU A 170 43.36 4.64 -1.71
C GLU A 170 41.91 4.22 -1.36
N PHE A 171 41.43 3.10 -1.91
CA PHE A 171 40.15 2.50 -1.54
C PHE A 171 40.15 1.93 -0.12
N GLU A 172 41.26 1.36 0.36
CA GLU A 172 41.42 0.91 1.75
C GLU A 172 41.44 2.10 2.74
N LYS A 173 41.95 3.27 2.34
CA LYS A 173 41.94 4.50 3.16
C LYS A 173 40.57 5.19 3.20
N GLU A 174 39.81 5.17 2.11
CA GLU A 174 38.45 5.74 2.09
C GLU A 174 37.41 4.86 2.83
N THR A 175 37.67 3.55 2.97
CA THR A 175 36.74 2.60 3.60
C THR A 175 37.08 2.21 5.04
N ALA A 176 38.18 2.70 5.60
CA ALA A 176 38.55 2.45 6.99
C ALA A 176 37.83 3.42 7.97
N PRO A 177 37.05 2.94 8.96
CA PRO A 177 36.42 3.82 9.94
C PRO A 177 37.46 4.41 10.91
N SER A 178 37.51 5.74 11.00
CA SER A 178 38.21 6.49 12.05
C SER A 178 37.48 6.34 13.38
N TYR A 179 37.89 5.37 14.20
CA TYR A 179 37.48 5.30 15.61
C TYR A 179 38.30 6.27 16.45
N HIS A 180 37.81 7.50 16.60
CA HIS A 180 38.13 8.32 17.77
C HIS A 180 37.02 8.16 18.80
N SER A 181 37.35 7.46 19.88
CA SER A 181 36.57 7.49 21.11
C SER A 181 36.55 8.92 21.65
N LYS A 182 35.36 9.53 21.74
CA LYS A 182 35.03 10.49 22.79
C LYS A 182 33.52 10.52 22.98
N SER A 183 33.13 10.02 24.15
CA SER A 183 31.87 10.27 24.82
C SER A 183 31.53 11.75 24.80
N ASP A 184 30.31 12.08 24.36
CA ASP A 184 29.37 13.00 25.03
C ASP A 184 28.10 13.10 24.17
N HIS A 185 26.95 12.70 24.73
CA HIS A 185 25.60 12.77 24.16
C HIS A 185 25.27 14.17 23.57
N PRO A 186 24.48 14.26 22.48
CA PRO A 186 23.03 13.94 22.51
C PRO A 186 22.59 13.05 21.34
N ASP A 187 22.27 11.79 21.65
CA ASP A 187 21.85 10.75 20.69
C ASP A 187 20.34 10.74 20.36
N ASP A 188 19.58 11.77 20.72
CA ASP A 188 18.12 11.75 20.48
C ASP A 188 17.72 12.07 19.02
N ASP A 189 18.61 12.64 18.20
CA ASP A 189 18.25 13.12 16.85
C ASP A 189 18.58 12.14 15.71
N VAL A 190 19.48 11.16 15.92
CA VAL A 190 19.91 10.23 14.85
C VAL A 190 19.14 8.90 14.86
N GLU A 191 18.68 8.42 16.03
CA GLU A 191 17.85 7.20 16.14
C GLU A 191 16.45 7.36 15.48
N SER A 192 15.93 8.58 15.37
CA SER A 192 14.59 8.82 14.82
C SER A 192 14.47 8.63 13.30
N LEU A 193 15.60 8.59 12.58
CA LEU A 193 15.63 8.41 11.13
C LEU A 193 15.57 6.93 10.70
N GLN A 194 15.91 6.00 11.59
CA GLN A 194 16.00 4.56 11.25
C GLN A 194 14.70 3.77 11.49
N HIS A 195 13.76 4.25 12.30
CA HIS A 195 12.47 3.56 12.44
C HIS A 195 11.55 3.80 11.24
N GLY A 196 11.29 2.75 10.47
CA GLY A 196 10.26 2.72 9.43
C GLY A 196 8.84 2.86 10.00
N THR A 197 7.85 3.08 9.12
CA THR A 197 6.45 2.94 9.53
C THR A 197 6.20 1.51 9.98
N LYS A 198 5.32 1.31 10.97
CA LYS A 198 5.06 -0.03 11.51
C LYS A 198 4.29 -0.86 10.49
N ARG A 199 4.71 -2.09 10.24
CA ARG A 199 3.93 -3.05 9.44
C ARG A 199 2.77 -3.60 10.29
N GLY A 200 1.57 -3.07 10.07
CA GLY A 200 0.41 -3.35 10.90
C GLY A 200 -0.85 -3.74 10.14
N LEU A 201 -0.88 -3.57 8.81
CA LEU A 201 -2.08 -3.81 8.01
C LEU A 201 -2.20 -5.28 7.59
N ASP A 202 -3.32 -5.89 7.97
CA ASP A 202 -3.72 -7.21 7.51
C ASP A 202 -4.31 -7.16 6.09
N ALA A 203 -4.39 -8.33 5.45
CA ALA A 203 -4.93 -8.43 4.09
C ALA A 203 -6.35 -7.86 3.96
N ARG A 204 -7.19 -8.05 4.97
CA ARG A 204 -8.53 -7.47 5.02
C ARG A 204 -8.52 -5.94 5.03
N HIS A 205 -7.56 -5.32 5.73
CA HIS A 205 -7.45 -3.87 5.79
C HIS A 205 -7.06 -3.33 4.42
N ILE A 206 -6.06 -3.93 3.77
CA ILE A 206 -5.60 -3.48 2.44
C ILE A 206 -6.70 -3.64 1.39
N GLN A 207 -7.44 -4.74 1.40
CA GLN A 207 -8.58 -4.94 0.50
C GLN A 207 -9.68 -3.90 0.72
N MET A 208 -10.01 -3.59 1.96
CA MET A 208 -11.08 -2.63 2.26
C MET A 208 -10.65 -1.18 2.05
N ILE A 209 -9.40 -0.83 2.37
CA ILE A 209 -8.82 0.48 2.05
C ILE A 209 -8.80 0.69 0.53
N SER A 210 -8.39 -0.33 -0.23
CA SER A 210 -8.43 -0.31 -1.70
C SER A 210 -9.83 -0.01 -2.24
N LEU A 211 -10.84 -0.67 -1.65
CA LEU A 211 -12.22 -0.58 -2.12
C LEU A 211 -12.90 0.71 -1.63
N GLY A 212 -12.65 1.14 -0.40
CA GLY A 212 -13.19 2.36 0.21
C GLY A 212 -12.51 3.64 -0.27
N GLY A 213 -11.27 3.55 -0.75
CA GLY A 213 -10.57 4.63 -1.44
C GLY A 213 -11.12 4.85 -2.85
N ALA A 214 -11.54 3.77 -3.53
CA ALA A 214 -12.16 3.87 -4.84
C ALA A 214 -13.63 4.26 -4.78
N ILE A 215 -14.43 3.60 -3.93
CA ILE A 215 -15.86 3.88 -3.77
C ILE A 215 -16.02 5.04 -2.81
N GLY A 216 -16.38 6.21 -3.32
CA GLY A 216 -16.48 7.42 -2.51
C GLY A 216 -17.28 8.54 -3.16
N THR A 217 -16.83 9.75 -2.86
CA THR A 217 -17.41 11.04 -3.21
C THR A 217 -17.77 11.15 -4.70
N GLY A 218 -16.91 10.67 -5.60
CA GLY A 218 -17.20 10.70 -7.03
C GLY A 218 -18.43 9.87 -7.43
N LEU A 219 -18.64 8.69 -6.84
CA LEU A 219 -19.84 7.90 -7.13
C LEU A 219 -21.08 8.57 -6.54
N PHE A 220 -21.06 9.00 -5.29
CA PHE A 220 -22.27 9.50 -4.64
C PHE A 220 -22.66 10.91 -5.05
N LEU A 221 -21.70 11.77 -5.37
CA LEU A 221 -21.93 13.20 -5.62
C LEU A 221 -21.95 13.56 -7.11
N ASN A 222 -21.19 12.85 -7.96
CA ASN A 222 -21.10 13.19 -9.39
C ASN A 222 -22.05 12.39 -10.28
N SER A 223 -22.53 11.21 -9.84
CA SER A 223 -23.35 10.34 -10.71
C SER A 223 -24.60 11.04 -11.26
N GLY A 224 -25.29 11.83 -10.42
CA GLY A 224 -26.48 12.58 -10.83
C GLY A 224 -26.17 13.61 -11.92
N SER A 225 -25.20 14.50 -11.68
CA SER A 225 -24.80 15.51 -12.65
C SER A 225 -24.20 14.91 -13.92
N ASN A 226 -23.47 13.79 -13.82
CA ASN A 226 -22.95 13.09 -15.00
C ASN A 226 -24.08 12.53 -15.88
N ILE A 227 -25.13 11.99 -15.26
CA ILE A 227 -26.33 11.54 -16.00
C ILE A 227 -27.07 12.73 -16.58
N ALA A 228 -27.22 13.82 -15.83
CA ALA A 228 -27.89 15.02 -16.32
C ALA A 228 -27.19 15.63 -17.55
N GLN A 229 -25.85 15.72 -17.53
CA GLN A 229 -25.07 16.35 -18.59
C GLN A 229 -24.87 15.48 -19.84
N ALA A 230 -24.69 14.16 -19.67
CA ALA A 230 -24.37 13.25 -20.79
C ALA A 230 -25.51 12.31 -21.19
N GLY A 231 -26.59 12.25 -20.41
CA GLY A 231 -27.60 11.20 -20.50
C GLY A 231 -27.12 9.87 -19.92
N PRO A 232 -28.02 8.90 -19.71
CA PRO A 232 -27.70 7.66 -19.02
C PRO A 232 -26.67 6.79 -19.78
N ALA A 233 -26.73 6.73 -21.11
CA ALA A 233 -25.76 5.99 -21.91
C ALA A 233 -24.41 6.72 -22.01
N GLY A 234 -24.42 8.05 -22.13
CA GLY A 234 -23.20 8.86 -22.12
C GLY A 234 -22.43 8.73 -20.80
N ALA A 235 -23.13 8.82 -19.66
CA ALA A 235 -22.55 8.56 -18.35
C ALA A 235 -22.01 7.13 -18.24
N LEU A 236 -22.78 6.11 -18.68
CA LEU A 236 -22.33 4.72 -18.63
C LEU A 236 -21.05 4.48 -19.44
N ILE A 237 -20.95 5.06 -20.64
CA ILE A 237 -19.74 5.02 -21.47
C ILE A 237 -18.58 5.71 -20.74
N ALA A 238 -18.81 6.88 -20.15
CA ALA A 238 -17.76 7.61 -19.46
C ALA A 238 -17.19 6.84 -18.26
N TYR A 239 -18.05 6.25 -17.43
CA TYR A 239 -17.61 5.39 -16.32
C TYR A 239 -16.95 4.10 -16.84
N SER A 240 -17.39 3.53 -17.97
CA SER A 240 -16.76 2.34 -18.57
C SER A 240 -15.37 2.65 -19.16
N VAL A 241 -15.18 3.83 -19.76
CA VAL A 241 -13.88 4.31 -20.22
C VAL A 241 -12.95 4.58 -19.03
N GLY A 242 -13.48 5.14 -17.94
CA GLY A 242 -12.75 5.29 -16.67
C GLY A 242 -12.26 3.95 -16.11
N VAL A 243 -13.09 2.90 -16.16
CA VAL A 243 -12.70 1.52 -15.80
C VAL A 243 -11.59 0.97 -16.69
N LEU A 244 -11.74 1.10 -18.02
CA LEU A 244 -10.74 0.62 -18.98
C LEU A 244 -9.41 1.33 -18.75
N TYR A 245 -9.47 2.63 -18.50
CA TYR A 245 -8.33 3.45 -18.15
C TYR A 245 -7.67 3.01 -16.83
N TYR A 246 -8.47 2.75 -15.79
CA TYR A 246 -7.98 2.25 -14.51
C TYR A 246 -7.18 0.94 -14.66
N ASP A 247 -7.61 0.03 -15.54
CA ASP A 247 -6.86 -1.21 -15.81
C ASP A 247 -5.49 -0.94 -16.46
N LEU A 248 -5.39 0.11 -17.27
CA LEU A 248 -4.19 0.46 -18.04
C LEU A 248 -3.17 1.27 -17.21
N SER A 249 -3.63 2.04 -16.22
CA SER A 249 -2.78 2.94 -15.39
C SER A 249 -2.18 2.28 -14.15
N ARG A 250 -2.35 0.96 -14.00
CA ARG A 250 -2.28 0.23 -12.74
C ARG A 250 -0.91 0.04 -12.07
N ARG A 251 0.21 0.67 -12.48
CA ARG A 251 1.49 0.43 -11.75
C ARG A 251 2.72 1.34 -11.98
N ASN A 252 3.33 1.62 -10.82
CA ASN A 252 4.68 2.06 -10.44
C ASN A 252 5.05 3.55 -10.53
N GLY A 253 5.36 4.07 -9.34
CA GLY A 253 5.73 5.44 -9.06
C GLY A 253 7.22 5.69 -9.08
N TYR A 254 7.53 6.83 -9.68
CA TYR A 254 8.57 7.74 -9.22
C TYR A 254 8.08 9.20 -9.42
N ILE A 255 7.02 9.40 -10.22
CA ILE A 255 6.32 10.69 -10.42
C ILE A 255 5.03 10.82 -9.59
N TYR A 256 4.52 9.74 -8.97
CA TYR A 256 3.34 9.78 -8.06
C TYR A 256 3.49 10.79 -6.94
N ALA A 257 4.72 10.97 -6.46
CA ALA A 257 4.91 11.60 -5.18
C ALA A 257 4.84 13.14 -5.23
N TRP A 258 5.04 13.76 -6.39
CA TRP A 258 5.11 15.21 -6.52
C TRP A 258 3.75 15.90 -6.71
N LEU A 259 2.69 15.18 -7.10
CA LEU A 259 1.39 15.76 -7.45
C LEU A 259 0.29 15.60 -6.41
N GLU A 260 0.28 14.51 -5.63
CA GLU A 260 -0.61 14.40 -4.45
C GLU A 260 -0.21 15.34 -3.30
N LEU A 261 0.92 16.02 -3.46
CA LEU A 261 1.65 16.78 -2.44
C LEU A 261 0.86 17.94 -1.83
N LEU A 262 -0.20 18.41 -2.49
CA LEU A 262 -1.04 19.46 -1.91
C LEU A 262 -2.19 18.95 -1.07
N ALA A 263 -2.44 17.64 -0.92
CA ALA A 263 -3.56 17.19 -0.10
C ALA A 263 -4.91 17.88 -0.48
N VAL A 264 -5.05 18.31 -1.74
CA VAL A 264 -6.20 19.11 -2.19
C VAL A 264 -7.48 18.30 -2.11
N THR A 265 -7.37 16.98 -2.28
CA THR A 265 -8.47 16.06 -2.00
C THR A 265 -9.03 16.25 -0.60
N ILE A 266 -8.20 16.49 0.43
CA ILE A 266 -8.71 16.79 1.78
C ILE A 266 -9.60 18.04 1.74
N ALA A 267 -9.16 19.11 1.07
CA ALA A 267 -9.96 20.33 0.92
C ALA A 267 -11.30 20.06 0.23
N THR A 268 -11.29 19.34 -0.90
CA THR A 268 -12.49 18.93 -1.63
C THR A 268 -13.46 18.15 -0.73
N GLU A 269 -12.95 17.17 0.01
CA GLU A 269 -13.78 16.32 0.86
C GLU A 269 -14.29 17.08 2.11
N LEU A 270 -13.51 17.99 2.69
CA LEU A 270 -13.98 18.83 3.80
C LEU A 270 -15.11 19.78 3.35
N ALA A 271 -14.97 20.39 2.18
CA ALA A 271 -16.02 21.23 1.60
C ALA A 271 -17.29 20.42 1.28
N ALA A 272 -17.13 19.20 0.75
CA ALA A 272 -18.25 18.28 0.55
C ALA A 272 -18.92 17.90 1.88
N ALA A 273 -18.15 17.62 2.93
CA ALA A 273 -18.71 17.26 4.23
C ALA A 273 -19.51 18.41 4.86
N ALA A 274 -19.01 19.64 4.75
CA ALA A 274 -19.70 20.84 5.25
C ALA A 274 -21.03 21.08 4.53
N THR A 275 -21.07 20.90 3.21
CA THR A 275 -22.30 21.05 2.42
C THR A 275 -23.32 19.95 2.69
N ILE A 276 -22.89 18.70 2.90
CA ILE A 276 -23.80 17.58 3.23
C ILE A 276 -24.49 17.80 4.59
N ILE A 277 -23.77 18.33 5.59
CA ILE A 277 -24.35 18.56 6.92
C ILE A 277 -25.53 19.53 6.90
N LYS A 278 -25.54 20.50 5.97
CA LYS A 278 -26.65 21.47 5.82
C LYS A 278 -28.01 20.80 5.65
N TYR A 279 -28.05 19.56 5.17
CA TYR A 279 -29.27 18.78 5.01
C TYR A 279 -30.08 18.63 6.32
N TRP A 280 -29.44 18.41 7.48
CA TRP A 280 -30.18 18.18 8.73
C TRP A 280 -30.52 19.44 9.52
N ASN A 281 -29.68 20.47 9.45
CA ASN A 281 -29.89 21.85 9.90
C ASN A 281 -28.54 22.58 9.91
N GLU A 282 -28.53 23.86 9.55
CA GLU A 282 -27.35 24.71 9.66
C GLU A 282 -27.15 25.18 11.12
N VAL A 283 -26.49 24.35 11.93
CA VAL A 283 -26.21 24.64 13.35
C VAL A 283 -24.96 25.49 13.53
N LEU A 284 -23.98 25.35 12.64
CA LEU A 284 -22.70 26.06 12.65
C LEU A 284 -22.34 26.48 11.22
N PRO A 285 -21.57 27.57 11.05
CA PRO A 285 -21.07 27.98 9.75
C PRO A 285 -20.21 26.89 9.08
N ASP A 286 -20.17 26.89 7.75
CA ASP A 286 -19.40 25.96 6.92
C ASP A 286 -17.94 25.79 7.37
N ALA A 287 -17.25 26.92 7.61
CA ALA A 287 -15.87 26.91 8.07
C ALA A 287 -15.69 26.21 9.43
N ALA A 288 -16.68 26.28 10.33
CA ALA A 288 -16.61 25.62 11.62
C ALA A 288 -16.71 24.09 11.47
N TRP A 289 -17.62 23.60 10.62
CA TRP A 289 -17.71 22.17 10.30
C TRP A 289 -16.45 21.65 9.62
N SER A 290 -15.94 22.35 8.59
CA SER A 290 -14.68 21.99 7.94
C SER A 290 -13.52 21.91 8.94
N THR A 291 -13.46 22.83 9.92
CA THR A 291 -12.43 22.82 10.97
C THR A 291 -12.57 21.61 11.89
N ILE A 292 -13.79 21.31 12.36
CA ILE A 292 -14.06 20.16 13.24
C ILE A 292 -13.63 18.86 12.56
N PHE A 293 -14.01 18.68 11.29
CA PHE A 293 -13.65 17.50 10.52
C PHE A 293 -12.15 17.40 10.27
N LEU A 294 -11.48 18.50 9.93
CA LEU A 294 -10.02 18.51 9.77
C LEU A 294 -9.32 18.08 11.06
N VAL A 295 -9.70 18.64 12.21
CA VAL A 295 -9.11 18.28 13.51
C VAL A 295 -9.30 16.79 13.81
N LEU A 296 -10.48 16.24 13.55
CA LEU A 296 -10.76 14.82 13.73
C LEU A 296 -9.88 13.93 12.83
N ILE A 297 -9.77 14.28 11.55
CA ILE A 297 -8.97 13.53 10.57
C ILE A 297 -7.48 13.57 10.92
N VAL A 298 -6.97 14.74 11.31
CA VAL A 298 -5.59 14.91 11.77
C VAL A 298 -5.33 14.08 13.03
N ALA A 299 -6.25 14.10 14.00
CA ALA A 299 -6.14 13.31 15.21
C ALA A 299 -6.07 11.81 14.91
N ILE A 300 -6.94 11.30 14.02
CA ILE A 300 -6.93 9.90 13.58
C ILE A 300 -5.59 9.54 12.92
N ASN A 301 -5.02 10.43 12.11
CA ASN A 301 -3.75 10.18 11.41
C ASN A 301 -2.52 10.17 12.34
N PHE A 302 -2.64 10.71 13.55
CA PHE A 302 -1.61 10.55 14.59
C PHE A 302 -1.72 9.23 15.36
N LEU A 303 -2.84 8.52 15.25
CA LEU A 303 -3.01 7.18 15.81
C LEU A 303 -2.21 6.15 15.00
N GLY A 304 -1.89 5.00 15.62
CA GLY A 304 -1.11 3.96 14.95
C GLY A 304 -1.85 3.35 13.75
N VAL A 305 -1.09 2.87 12.75
CA VAL A 305 -1.59 2.27 11.49
C VAL A 305 -2.67 1.20 11.68
N ARG A 306 -2.62 0.44 12.78
CA ARG A 306 -3.63 -0.60 13.07
C ARG A 306 -5.00 0.01 13.32
N ILE A 307 -5.07 1.10 14.08
CA ILE A 307 -6.33 1.79 14.39
C ILE A 307 -6.88 2.41 13.11
N TYR A 308 -6.03 3.07 12.33
CA TYR A 308 -6.39 3.57 10.99
C TYR A 308 -6.98 2.46 10.11
N GLY A 309 -6.31 1.30 10.03
CA GLY A 309 -6.77 0.17 9.22
C GLY A 309 -8.12 -0.41 9.64
N GLU A 310 -8.42 -0.46 10.94
CA GLU A 310 -9.73 -0.88 11.45
C GLU A 310 -10.82 0.15 11.14
N LEU A 311 -10.55 1.45 11.33
CA LEU A 311 -11.51 2.52 11.00
C LEU A 311 -11.89 2.49 9.52
N GLU A 312 -10.89 2.43 8.64
CA GLU A 312 -11.14 2.36 7.20
C GLU A 312 -11.81 1.05 6.78
N TYR A 313 -11.53 -0.06 7.45
CA TYR A 313 -12.25 -1.30 7.22
C TYR A 313 -13.77 -1.12 7.42
N TRP A 314 -14.17 -0.52 8.54
CA TRP A 314 -15.58 -0.29 8.84
C TRP A 314 -16.23 0.76 7.94
N PHE A 315 -15.54 1.88 7.66
CA PHE A 315 -16.04 2.89 6.74
C PHE A 315 -16.26 2.32 5.34
N ALA A 316 -15.28 1.60 4.80
CA ALA A 316 -15.42 0.95 3.50
C ALA A 316 -16.55 -0.10 3.49
N LEU A 317 -16.75 -0.84 4.58
CA LEU A 317 -17.83 -1.83 4.68
C LEU A 317 -19.21 -1.18 4.58
N ILE A 318 -19.42 -0.06 5.28
CA ILE A 318 -20.67 0.71 5.22
C ILE A 318 -20.94 1.17 3.78
N LYS A 319 -19.91 1.69 3.08
CA LYS A 319 -20.02 2.13 1.67
C LYS A 319 -20.45 0.99 0.73
N ILE A 320 -19.89 -0.21 0.90
CA ILE A 320 -20.23 -1.36 0.05
C ILE A 320 -21.66 -1.83 0.33
N ILE A 321 -22.05 -1.92 1.60
CA ILE A 321 -23.39 -2.37 1.98
C ILE A 321 -24.44 -1.43 1.37
N ILE A 322 -24.25 -0.12 1.45
CA ILE A 322 -25.24 0.82 0.91
C ILE A 322 -25.37 0.74 -0.61
N VAL A 323 -24.25 0.52 -1.33
CA VAL A 323 -24.28 0.37 -2.79
C VAL A 323 -25.06 -0.90 -3.17
N VAL A 324 -24.86 -2.00 -2.43
CA VAL A 324 -25.64 -3.23 -2.65
C VAL A 324 -27.12 -3.01 -2.36
N VAL A 325 -27.46 -2.34 -1.25
CA VAL A 325 -28.85 -2.00 -0.90
C VAL A 325 -29.49 -1.11 -1.96
N PHE A 326 -28.76 -0.09 -2.43
CA PHE A 326 -29.21 0.79 -3.51
C PHE A 326 -29.50 0.00 -4.80
N ILE A 327 -28.58 -0.88 -5.22
CA ILE A 327 -28.77 -1.72 -6.41
C ILE A 327 -30.05 -2.54 -6.30
N ILE A 328 -30.30 -3.17 -5.15
CA ILE A 328 -31.52 -3.96 -4.92
C ILE A 328 -32.76 -3.08 -5.02
N ILE A 329 -32.79 -1.94 -4.33
CA ILE A 329 -33.94 -1.02 -4.32
C ILE A 329 -34.19 -0.45 -5.72
N ALA A 330 -33.13 -0.07 -6.44
CA ALA A 330 -33.25 0.46 -7.79
C ALA A 330 -33.80 -0.59 -8.78
N ILE A 331 -33.40 -1.86 -8.67
CA ILE A 331 -33.98 -2.96 -9.45
C ILE A 331 -35.47 -3.12 -9.13
N LEU A 332 -35.84 -3.14 -7.85
CA LEU A 332 -37.24 -3.28 -7.43
C LEU A 332 -38.11 -2.10 -7.88
N THR A 333 -37.58 -0.88 -7.81
CA THR A 333 -38.24 0.35 -8.24
C THR A 333 -38.44 0.33 -9.76
N THR A 334 -37.39 -0.02 -10.50
CA THR A 334 -37.44 -0.09 -11.97
C THR A 334 -38.40 -1.15 -12.47
N ALA A 335 -38.47 -2.31 -11.79
CA ALA A 335 -39.42 -3.37 -12.08
C ALA A 335 -40.87 -3.01 -11.71
N GLY A 336 -41.09 -1.95 -10.92
CA GLY A 336 -42.40 -1.55 -10.40
C GLY A 336 -42.89 -2.39 -9.20
N ALA A 337 -42.02 -3.21 -8.61
CA ALA A 337 -42.32 -3.96 -7.38
C ALA A 337 -42.45 -3.02 -6.16
N VAL A 338 -41.79 -1.86 -6.23
CA VAL A 338 -41.82 -0.79 -5.23
C VAL A 338 -42.01 0.54 -5.99
N GLY A 339 -42.74 1.51 -5.43
CA GLY A 339 -43.01 2.81 -6.09
C GLY A 339 -44.21 2.84 -7.05
N GLY A 340 -44.85 1.71 -7.33
CA GLY A 340 -46.18 1.65 -7.95
C GLY A 340 -46.26 1.88 -9.47
N LYS A 341 -45.14 2.19 -10.14
CA LYS A 341 -45.03 2.27 -11.61
C LYS A 341 -43.83 1.46 -12.11
N THR A 342 -44.03 0.64 -13.13
CA THR A 342 -42.92 0.00 -13.85
C THR A 342 -42.26 1.02 -14.77
N ILE A 343 -40.98 1.33 -14.50
CA ILE A 343 -40.20 2.29 -15.28
C ILE A 343 -39.43 1.56 -16.39
N GLY A 344 -38.76 0.46 -16.06
CA GLY A 344 -37.93 -0.28 -17.03
C GLY A 344 -36.90 0.63 -17.72
N PHE A 345 -36.90 0.63 -19.05
CA PHE A 345 -36.06 1.49 -19.89
C PHE A 345 -36.83 2.71 -20.45
N GLU A 346 -37.93 3.14 -19.81
CA GLU A 346 -38.73 4.29 -20.26
C GLU A 346 -37.87 5.53 -20.49
N TYR A 347 -37.04 5.90 -19.50
CA TYR A 347 -36.20 7.10 -19.57
C TYR A 347 -35.02 7.03 -20.54
N TRP A 348 -34.61 5.81 -20.91
CA TRP A 348 -33.62 5.61 -21.98
C TRP A 348 -34.21 5.87 -23.37
N ASN A 349 -35.54 5.79 -23.51
CA ASN A 349 -36.24 6.08 -24.75
C ASN A 349 -36.79 7.51 -24.79
N ASN A 350 -37.29 8.02 -23.65
CA ASN A 350 -37.84 9.36 -23.53
C ASN A 350 -37.53 9.94 -22.14
N PRO A 351 -36.67 10.96 -21.98
CA PRO A 351 -36.16 11.92 -22.99
C PRO A 351 -34.99 11.41 -23.87
N GLY A 352 -34.49 10.19 -23.63
CA GLY A 352 -33.51 9.52 -24.50
C GLY A 352 -32.23 9.10 -23.79
N ALA A 353 -31.38 8.33 -24.47
CA ALA A 353 -30.20 7.74 -23.86
C ALA A 353 -28.98 8.69 -23.76
N PHE A 354 -28.95 9.76 -24.55
CA PHE A 354 -27.83 10.70 -24.63
C PHE A 354 -28.33 12.13 -24.48
N ASN A 355 -27.62 12.92 -23.67
CA ASN A 355 -27.73 14.37 -23.64
C ASN A 355 -26.47 14.98 -24.27
N ASN A 356 -26.61 15.97 -25.14
CA ASN A 356 -25.50 16.60 -25.90
C ASN A 356 -24.61 15.63 -26.71
N GLY A 357 -25.11 14.42 -27.02
CA GLY A 357 -24.43 13.42 -27.85
C GLY A 357 -23.02 13.07 -27.38
N VAL A 358 -22.07 13.00 -28.33
CA VAL A 358 -20.67 12.67 -28.05
C VAL A 358 -20.00 13.75 -27.19
N VAL A 359 -20.37 15.02 -27.37
CA VAL A 359 -19.78 16.14 -26.61
C VAL A 359 -20.15 16.04 -25.13
N GLY A 360 -21.41 15.74 -24.81
CA GLY A 360 -21.85 15.49 -23.43
C GLY A 360 -21.15 14.28 -22.81
N THR A 361 -20.96 13.21 -23.59
CA THR A 361 -20.21 12.02 -23.13
C THR A 361 -18.75 12.35 -22.79
N ILE A 362 -18.09 13.17 -23.62
CA ILE A 362 -16.69 13.58 -23.38
C ILE A 362 -16.59 14.53 -22.18
N SER A 363 -17.55 15.44 -21.99
CA SER A 363 -17.50 16.42 -20.90
C SER A 363 -17.56 15.76 -19.52
N VAL A 364 -18.27 14.63 -19.39
CA VAL A 364 -18.37 13.89 -18.12
C VAL A 364 -17.26 12.85 -17.91
N LEU A 365 -16.36 12.62 -18.88
CA LEU A 365 -15.22 11.72 -18.70
C LEU A 365 -14.32 12.15 -17.54
N LEU A 366 -14.20 13.47 -17.32
CA LEU A 366 -13.40 14.03 -16.24
C LEU A 366 -13.98 13.67 -14.87
N SER A 367 -15.24 14.03 -14.62
CA SER A 367 -15.95 13.79 -13.36
C SER A 367 -16.16 12.29 -13.11
N ALA A 368 -16.36 11.50 -14.18
CA ALA A 368 -16.37 10.04 -14.10
C ALA A 368 -14.99 9.49 -13.70
N GLY A 369 -13.90 9.97 -14.31
CA GLY A 369 -12.55 9.54 -13.97
C GLY A 369 -12.13 9.91 -12.54
N PHE A 370 -12.55 11.08 -12.04
CA PHE A 370 -12.40 11.43 -10.61
C PHE A 370 -13.03 10.37 -9.68
N SER A 371 -14.11 9.71 -10.09
CA SER A 371 -14.75 8.65 -9.29
C SER A 371 -13.88 7.40 -9.12
N PHE A 372 -12.82 7.24 -9.92
CA PHE A 372 -11.87 6.13 -9.83
C PHE A 372 -10.55 6.52 -9.12
N GLN A 373 -10.41 7.78 -8.71
CA GLN A 373 -9.28 8.24 -7.91
C GLN A 373 -9.29 7.58 -6.52
N GLY A 374 -8.12 7.40 -5.91
CA GLY A 374 -7.97 6.75 -4.59
C GLY A 374 -7.68 5.24 -4.64
N THR A 375 -7.66 4.64 -5.83
CA THR A 375 -7.23 3.23 -6.00
C THR A 375 -5.72 3.04 -5.81
N GLU A 376 -4.95 4.11 -5.98
CA GLU A 376 -3.51 4.21 -5.78
C GLU A 376 -3.08 4.03 -4.31
N VAL A 377 -3.99 4.22 -3.35
CA VAL A 377 -3.75 4.01 -1.91
C VAL A 377 -3.21 2.61 -1.64
N VAL A 378 -3.56 1.61 -2.45
CA VAL A 378 -3.06 0.23 -2.32
C VAL A 378 -1.56 0.14 -2.53
N GLY A 379 -1.01 0.96 -3.43
CA GLY A 379 0.42 1.06 -3.66
C GLY A 379 1.15 1.66 -2.46
N ILE A 380 0.55 2.67 -1.82
CA ILE A 380 1.14 3.36 -0.65
C ILE A 380 1.06 2.46 0.60
N THR A 381 -0.09 1.81 0.82
CA THR A 381 -0.30 0.89 1.94
C THR A 381 0.51 -0.40 1.84
N ALA A 382 1.08 -0.70 0.67
CA ALA A 382 1.99 -1.83 0.48
C ALA A 382 3.19 -1.77 1.45
N GLY A 383 3.73 -0.58 1.72
CA GLY A 383 4.87 -0.41 2.65
C GLY A 383 4.56 -0.78 4.10
N GLU A 384 3.28 -0.72 4.49
CA GLU A 384 2.79 -1.00 5.85
C GLU A 384 2.02 -2.34 5.94
N ALA A 385 1.96 -3.08 4.84
CA ALA A 385 1.40 -4.41 4.75
C ALA A 385 2.26 -5.42 5.52
N LYS A 386 1.63 -6.37 6.21
CA LYS A 386 2.37 -7.49 6.82
C LYS A 386 3.07 -8.34 5.75
N ASN A 387 2.37 -8.66 4.65
CA ASN A 387 2.87 -9.45 3.52
C ASN A 387 2.52 -8.77 2.19
N PRO A 388 3.33 -7.80 1.70
CA PRO A 388 3.02 -7.01 0.51
C PRO A 388 2.99 -7.86 -0.79
N THR A 389 3.84 -8.88 -0.90
CA THR A 389 3.98 -9.77 -2.08
C THR A 389 2.68 -10.47 -2.45
N LYS A 390 1.97 -11.04 -1.47
CA LYS A 390 0.66 -11.72 -1.64
C LYS A 390 -0.51 -10.74 -1.61
N THR A 391 -0.48 -9.80 -0.67
CA THR A 391 -1.67 -9.01 -0.32
C THR A 391 -1.97 -7.95 -1.37
N VAL A 392 -0.95 -7.26 -1.87
CA VAL A 392 -1.11 -6.13 -2.80
C VAL A 392 -1.65 -6.60 -4.15
N PRO A 393 -1.07 -7.61 -4.84
CA PRO A 393 -1.60 -8.05 -6.13
C PRO A 393 -3.02 -8.62 -6.05
N ARG A 394 -3.35 -9.32 -4.94
CA ARG A 394 -4.69 -9.86 -4.70
C ARG A 394 -5.70 -8.74 -4.46
N ALA A 395 -5.38 -7.78 -3.60
CA ALA A 395 -6.25 -6.62 -3.34
C ALA A 395 -6.52 -5.84 -4.63
N ILE A 396 -5.48 -5.56 -5.42
CA ILE A 396 -5.58 -4.89 -6.72
C ILE A 396 -6.59 -5.62 -7.62
N ARG A 397 -6.42 -6.93 -7.86
CA ARG A 397 -7.28 -7.70 -8.77
C ARG A 397 -8.73 -7.79 -8.28
N ASN A 398 -8.93 -7.98 -6.98
CA ASN A 398 -10.27 -8.14 -6.41
C ASN A 398 -11.04 -6.81 -6.43
N THR A 399 -10.35 -5.70 -6.11
CA THR A 399 -10.93 -4.36 -6.20
C THR A 399 -11.34 -4.01 -7.62
N PHE A 400 -10.62 -4.48 -8.65
CA PHE A 400 -10.99 -4.27 -10.05
C PHE A 400 -12.45 -4.65 -10.36
N TRP A 401 -12.74 -5.93 -10.25
CA TRP A 401 -14.03 -6.49 -10.69
C TRP A 401 -15.18 -5.92 -9.88
N ARG A 402 -14.94 -5.66 -8.59
CA ARG A 402 -15.94 -5.06 -7.71
C ARG A 402 -16.27 -3.63 -8.10
N ILE A 403 -15.27 -2.79 -8.40
CA ILE A 403 -15.53 -1.41 -8.88
C ILE A 403 -16.33 -1.45 -10.16
N ILE A 404 -15.97 -2.30 -11.13
CA ILE A 404 -16.70 -2.43 -12.40
C ILE A 404 -18.17 -2.75 -12.15
N ILE A 405 -18.42 -3.81 -11.38
CA ILE A 405 -19.78 -4.28 -11.12
C ILE A 405 -20.57 -3.19 -10.40
N PHE A 406 -20.03 -2.61 -9.33
CA PHE A 406 -20.75 -1.63 -8.54
C PHE A 406 -20.97 -0.32 -9.28
N TYR A 407 -19.98 0.21 -10.01
CA TYR A 407 -20.10 1.50 -10.67
C TYR A 407 -21.01 1.41 -11.90
N ILE A 408 -20.74 0.46 -12.81
CA ILE A 408 -21.51 0.33 -14.04
C ILE A 408 -22.96 0.00 -13.72
N LEU A 409 -23.21 -0.92 -12.78
CA LEU A 409 -24.58 -1.30 -12.41
C LEU A 409 -25.31 -0.15 -11.71
N THR A 410 -24.64 0.60 -10.85
CA THR A 410 -25.24 1.74 -10.15
C THR A 410 -25.62 2.86 -11.12
N ILE A 411 -24.73 3.24 -12.05
CA ILE A 411 -25.01 4.26 -13.06
C ILE A 411 -26.14 3.82 -14.01
N LEU A 412 -26.10 2.56 -14.46
CA LEU A 412 -27.16 1.98 -15.29
C LEU A 412 -28.52 2.09 -14.60
N LEU A 413 -28.61 1.63 -13.34
CA LEU A 413 -29.86 1.62 -12.58
C LEU A 413 -30.34 3.03 -12.24
N LEU A 414 -29.43 3.97 -11.93
CA LEU A 414 -29.79 5.36 -11.66
C LEU A 414 -30.39 6.01 -12.91
N GLY A 415 -29.76 5.80 -14.08
CA GLY A 415 -30.28 6.25 -15.37
C GLY A 415 -31.56 5.55 -15.83
N MET A 416 -31.88 4.38 -15.28
CA MET A 416 -33.19 3.72 -15.48
C MET A 416 -34.26 4.27 -14.54
N CYS A 417 -33.91 4.67 -13.32
CA CYS A 417 -34.86 5.14 -12.32
C CYS A 417 -35.27 6.60 -12.51
N ILE A 418 -34.37 7.45 -13.01
CA ILE A 418 -34.54 8.90 -13.05
C ILE A 418 -34.19 9.42 -14.46
N PRO A 419 -35.03 10.26 -15.09
CA PRO A 419 -34.72 10.83 -16.39
C PRO A 419 -33.63 11.91 -16.28
N TYR A 420 -32.78 12.03 -17.30
CA TYR A 420 -31.62 12.93 -17.26
C TYR A 420 -31.98 14.42 -17.20
N ASP A 421 -33.20 14.80 -17.59
CA ASP A 421 -33.70 16.17 -17.58
C ASP A 421 -34.35 16.56 -16.25
N ASN A 422 -34.32 15.66 -15.25
CA ASN A 422 -34.86 15.95 -13.93
C ASN A 422 -34.00 17.02 -13.22
N PRO A 423 -34.58 18.17 -12.81
CA PRO A 423 -33.85 19.23 -12.14
C PRO A 423 -33.28 18.79 -10.79
N ASP A 424 -33.83 17.76 -10.14
CA ASP A 424 -33.34 17.24 -8.85
C ASP A 424 -32.08 16.35 -9.01
N LEU A 425 -31.64 16.03 -10.24
CA LEU A 425 -30.38 15.33 -10.47
C LEU A 425 -29.15 16.23 -10.27
N GLU A 426 -29.32 17.53 -10.52
CA GLU A 426 -28.35 18.58 -10.29
C GLU A 426 -28.92 19.52 -9.24
N ASN A 427 -28.43 19.47 -8.00
CA ASN A 427 -28.91 20.40 -6.97
C ASN A 427 -28.82 21.84 -7.52
N PRO A 428 -29.95 22.57 -7.68
CA PRO A 428 -29.94 23.89 -8.30
C PRO A 428 -29.17 24.94 -7.48
N ASP A 429 -28.90 24.65 -6.20
CA ASP A 429 -28.13 25.50 -5.31
C ASP A 429 -26.61 25.28 -5.40
N GLY A 430 -26.12 24.34 -6.23
CA GLY A 430 -24.67 24.14 -6.46
C GLY A 430 -23.94 23.28 -5.41
N GLY A 431 -24.64 22.77 -4.40
CA GLY A 431 -24.12 21.77 -3.46
C GLY A 431 -23.93 20.37 -4.08
N PRO A 432 -23.09 19.50 -3.48
CA PRO A 432 -22.82 18.17 -4.02
C PRO A 432 -24.10 17.33 -4.15
N GLY A 433 -24.23 16.62 -5.28
CA GLY A 433 -25.46 15.92 -5.70
C GLY A 433 -25.82 14.66 -4.91
N THR A 434 -25.89 14.72 -3.58
CA THR A 434 -26.46 13.66 -2.72
C THR A 434 -27.90 13.30 -3.13
N ALA A 435 -28.58 14.23 -3.81
CA ALA A 435 -29.93 14.10 -4.34
C ALA A 435 -30.13 12.82 -5.18
N SER A 436 -29.17 12.43 -6.02
CA SER A 436 -29.38 11.34 -7.00
C SER A 436 -29.70 9.97 -6.38
N PHE A 437 -28.97 9.57 -5.33
CA PHE A 437 -29.26 8.33 -4.61
C PHE A 437 -30.52 8.49 -3.76
N THR A 438 -30.66 9.60 -3.02
CA THR A 438 -31.84 9.85 -2.18
C THR A 438 -33.15 9.85 -2.98
N LEU A 439 -33.11 10.33 -4.22
CA LEU A 439 -34.27 10.40 -5.10
C LEU A 439 -34.80 9.00 -5.46
N VAL A 440 -33.92 8.02 -5.68
CA VAL A 440 -34.35 6.62 -5.90
C VAL A 440 -35.04 6.05 -4.66
N PHE A 441 -34.55 6.33 -3.45
CA PHE A 441 -35.23 5.90 -2.22
C PHE A 441 -36.58 6.60 -2.02
N LYS A 442 -36.68 7.87 -2.42
CA LYS A 442 -37.94 8.62 -2.42
C LYS A 442 -38.94 8.04 -3.41
N LEU A 443 -38.51 7.68 -4.62
CA LEU A 443 -39.31 6.97 -5.62
C LEU A 443 -39.78 5.59 -5.12
N ALA A 444 -38.94 4.92 -4.32
CA ALA A 444 -39.30 3.67 -3.66
C ALA A 444 -40.27 3.85 -2.46
N GLY A 445 -40.66 5.07 -2.11
CA GLY A 445 -41.56 5.36 -0.98
C GLY A 445 -40.93 5.18 0.39
N ILE A 446 -39.59 5.15 0.49
CA ILE A 446 -38.86 4.97 1.74
C ILE A 446 -38.54 6.35 2.33
N ALA A 447 -39.43 6.87 3.18
CA ALA A 447 -39.30 8.21 3.77
C ALA A 447 -37.99 8.40 4.57
N ALA A 448 -37.55 7.39 5.32
CA ALA A 448 -36.30 7.43 6.09
C ALA A 448 -35.03 7.26 5.23
N GLY A 449 -35.16 6.99 3.93
CA GLY A 449 -34.03 6.71 3.05
C GLY A 449 -33.13 7.93 2.82
N ALA A 450 -33.70 9.14 2.83
CA ALA A 450 -32.95 10.37 2.60
C ALA A 450 -31.96 10.66 3.74
N ASP A 451 -32.39 10.55 5.00
CA ASP A 451 -31.51 10.70 6.16
C ASP A 451 -30.39 9.65 6.18
N VAL A 452 -30.73 8.39 5.93
CA VAL A 452 -29.76 7.30 5.94
C VAL A 452 -28.71 7.49 4.85
N ILE A 453 -29.12 7.85 3.63
CA ILE A 453 -28.20 8.06 2.53
C ILE A 453 -27.29 9.26 2.79
N ASN A 454 -27.83 10.41 3.20
CA ASN A 454 -26.99 11.56 3.51
C ASN A 454 -25.97 11.22 4.61
N ALA A 455 -26.36 10.48 5.65
CA ALA A 455 -25.46 10.10 6.73
C ALA A 455 -24.33 9.20 6.23
N ILE A 456 -24.66 8.23 5.38
CA ILE A 456 -23.67 7.34 4.78
C ILE A 456 -22.74 8.09 3.83
N VAL A 457 -23.26 9.00 3.00
CA VAL A 457 -22.43 9.82 2.11
C VAL A 457 -21.50 10.72 2.92
N LEU A 458 -21.95 11.32 4.03
CA LEU A 458 -21.09 12.07 4.94
C LEU A 458 -19.94 11.20 5.48
N THR A 459 -20.24 10.00 5.99
CA THR A 459 -19.18 9.08 6.46
C THR A 459 -18.24 8.65 5.33
N SER A 460 -18.75 8.56 4.10
CA SER A 460 -17.98 8.19 2.92
C SER A 460 -16.95 9.25 2.54
N VAL A 461 -17.39 10.51 2.51
CA VAL A 461 -16.58 11.72 2.26
C VAL A 461 -15.50 11.88 3.34
N LEU A 462 -15.86 11.74 4.62
CA LEU A 462 -14.90 11.82 5.72
C LEU A 462 -13.84 10.70 5.69
N SER A 463 -14.23 9.48 5.30
CA SER A 463 -13.29 8.38 5.08
C SER A 463 -12.35 8.64 3.89
N ALA A 464 -12.86 9.24 2.80
CA ALA A 464 -12.02 9.64 1.66
C ALA A 464 -11.01 10.74 2.06
N ALA A 465 -11.43 11.73 2.86
CA ALA A 465 -10.55 12.76 3.41
C ALA A 465 -9.45 12.15 4.31
N ASN A 466 -9.82 11.21 5.18
CA ASN A 466 -8.88 10.51 6.06
C ASN A 466 -7.86 9.68 5.28
N SER A 467 -8.32 8.93 4.27
CA SER A 467 -7.45 8.15 3.37
C SER A 467 -6.51 9.04 2.56
N SER A 468 -6.97 10.21 2.13
CA SER A 468 -6.15 11.20 1.41
C SER A 468 -5.01 11.73 2.29
N LEU A 469 -5.31 12.12 3.53
CA LEU A 469 -4.27 12.56 4.47
C LEU A 469 -3.26 11.46 4.79
N TYR A 470 -3.75 10.23 4.95
CA TYR A 470 -2.91 9.06 5.17
C TYR A 470 -1.93 8.86 4.00
N SER A 471 -2.43 8.90 2.77
CA SER A 471 -1.64 8.71 1.55
C SER A 471 -0.63 9.83 1.34
N THR A 472 -1.06 11.10 1.40
CA THR A 472 -0.18 12.25 1.17
C THR A 472 0.97 12.27 2.17
N SER A 473 0.70 12.04 3.46
CA SER A 473 1.75 12.06 4.48
C SER A 473 2.81 10.97 4.30
N ARG A 474 2.43 9.79 3.81
CA ARG A 474 3.37 8.67 3.56
C ARG A 474 4.15 8.82 2.28
N THR A 475 3.50 9.37 1.26
CA THR A 475 4.18 9.79 0.03
C THR A 475 5.25 10.84 0.32
N LEU A 476 4.92 11.84 1.15
CA LEU A 476 5.85 12.89 1.57
C LEU A 476 6.98 12.35 2.45
N LEU A 477 6.69 11.38 3.33
CA LEU A 477 7.69 10.65 4.09
C LEU A 477 8.68 9.91 3.18
N GLY A 478 8.19 9.21 2.15
CA GLY A 478 9.02 8.50 1.18
C GLY A 478 9.94 9.46 0.42
N LEU A 479 9.39 10.58 -0.08
CA LEU A 479 10.17 11.61 -0.75
C LEU A 479 11.29 12.19 0.13
N ALA A 480 11.00 12.42 1.41
CA ALA A 480 12.00 12.97 2.32
C ALA A 480 13.14 11.98 2.58
N ARG A 481 12.84 10.68 2.65
CA ARG A 481 13.83 9.61 2.80
C ARG A 481 14.68 9.41 1.54
N ASP A 482 14.10 9.62 0.36
CA ASP A 482 14.81 9.57 -0.92
C ASP A 482 15.62 10.85 -1.21
N GLY A 483 15.64 11.82 -0.26
CA GLY A 483 16.33 13.10 -0.40
C GLY A 483 15.65 14.08 -1.37
N ASN A 484 14.41 13.78 -1.79
CA ASN A 484 13.62 14.60 -2.71
C ASN A 484 12.77 15.66 -2.00
N ALA A 485 12.57 15.56 -0.69
CA ALA A 485 11.90 16.55 0.14
C ALA A 485 12.74 16.91 1.39
N PRO A 486 12.41 17.99 2.13
CA PRO A 486 13.12 18.35 3.36
C PRO A 486 13.21 17.22 4.38
N ALA A 487 14.41 16.99 4.93
CA ALA A 487 14.71 15.83 5.79
C ALA A 487 13.83 15.72 7.04
N PHE A 488 13.31 16.84 7.57
CA PHE A 488 12.44 16.82 8.76
C PHE A 488 11.11 16.08 8.50
N LEU A 489 10.65 16.01 7.25
CA LEU A 489 9.45 15.26 6.84
C LEU A 489 9.68 13.75 6.85
N GLY A 490 10.95 13.32 6.91
CA GLY A 490 11.39 11.92 6.99
C GLY A 490 11.18 11.27 8.36
N ARG A 491 10.82 12.06 9.39
CA ARG A 491 10.72 11.64 10.79
C ARG A 491 9.37 11.02 11.13
N VAL A 492 9.38 9.92 11.89
CA VAL A 492 8.19 9.24 12.42
C VAL A 492 8.09 9.36 13.93
N ASN A 493 6.87 9.30 14.48
CA ASN A 493 6.64 9.27 15.92
C ASN A 493 6.77 7.84 16.49
N LYS A 494 6.73 7.69 17.82
CA LYS A 494 6.77 6.39 18.55
C LYS A 494 5.70 5.37 18.12
N HIS A 495 4.59 5.84 17.54
CA HIS A 495 3.49 5.01 17.04
C HIS A 495 3.70 4.57 15.58
N GLY A 496 4.73 5.07 14.91
CA GLY A 496 5.05 4.77 13.50
C GLY A 496 4.31 5.65 12.50
N SER A 497 3.76 6.80 12.91
CA SER A 497 3.09 7.77 12.04
C SER A 497 4.00 8.97 11.73
N PRO A 498 4.06 9.45 10.47
CA PRO A 498 4.94 10.56 10.06
C PRO A 498 4.38 11.93 10.49
N PHE A 499 4.72 12.35 11.71
CA PHE A 499 4.11 13.51 12.36
C PHE A 499 4.21 14.80 11.53
N TRP A 500 5.41 15.17 11.09
CA TRP A 500 5.63 16.39 10.31
C TRP A 500 4.97 16.33 8.94
N ALA A 501 4.98 15.16 8.30
CA ALA A 501 4.34 14.99 7.01
C ALA A 501 2.82 15.12 7.11
N VAL A 502 2.20 14.60 8.18
CA VAL A 502 0.77 14.79 8.46
C VAL A 502 0.46 16.28 8.67
N LEU A 503 1.23 16.99 9.49
CA LEU A 503 1.02 18.42 9.73
C LEU A 503 1.13 19.27 8.45
N VAL A 504 2.19 19.07 7.66
CA VAL A 504 2.38 19.82 6.40
C VAL A 504 1.27 19.52 5.40
N SER A 505 0.86 18.26 5.28
CA SER A 505 -0.27 17.87 4.43
C SER A 505 -1.59 18.52 4.88
N SER A 506 -1.75 18.75 6.19
CA SER A 506 -2.97 19.33 6.76
C SER A 506 -3.09 20.84 6.52
N ILE A 507 -2.01 21.54 6.18
CA ILE A 507 -2.02 22.99 5.90
C ILE A 507 -2.95 23.32 4.73
N VAL A 508 -3.03 22.46 3.72
CA VAL A 508 -3.92 22.70 2.57
C VAL A 508 -5.38 22.41 2.92
N GLY A 509 -5.63 21.40 3.76
CA GLY A 509 -6.94 21.22 4.38
C GLY A 509 -7.36 22.44 5.21
N PHE A 510 -6.41 23.08 5.91
CA PHE A 510 -6.65 24.32 6.64
C PHE A 510 -6.90 25.51 5.70
N ALA A 511 -6.24 25.57 4.54
CA ALA A 511 -6.53 26.57 3.51
C ALA A 511 -7.99 26.48 3.03
N CYS A 512 -8.56 25.26 2.94
CA CYS A 512 -9.97 25.06 2.64
C CYS A 512 -10.90 25.77 3.63
N VAL A 513 -10.58 25.72 4.93
CA VAL A 513 -11.40 26.36 5.98
C VAL A 513 -11.60 27.84 5.69
N PHE A 514 -10.56 28.54 5.21
CA PHE A 514 -10.67 29.96 4.85
C PHE A 514 -11.54 30.20 3.62
N VAL A 515 -11.44 29.34 2.61
CA VAL A 515 -12.31 29.45 1.41
C VAL A 515 -13.76 29.16 1.79
N SER A 516 -14.00 28.18 2.67
CA SER A 516 -15.32 27.86 3.23
C SER A 516 -15.93 28.96 4.11
N ILE A 517 -15.20 30.04 4.44
CA ILE A 517 -15.80 31.23 5.09
C ILE A 517 -16.76 31.93 4.13
N TYR A 518 -16.45 31.92 2.83
CA TYR A 518 -17.27 32.57 1.81
C TYR A 518 -18.39 31.65 1.33
N SER A 519 -18.02 30.46 0.84
CA SER A 519 -18.96 29.43 0.41
C SER A 519 -18.27 28.07 0.35
N ALA A 520 -18.78 27.07 1.06
CA ALA A 520 -18.29 25.70 0.93
C ALA A 520 -18.61 25.09 -0.45
N GLU A 521 -19.66 25.54 -1.12
CA GLU A 521 -20.06 25.03 -2.44
C GLU A 521 -19.09 25.52 -3.52
N GLU A 522 -18.76 26.81 -3.51
CA GLU A 522 -17.74 27.35 -4.40
C GLU A 522 -16.37 26.74 -4.10
N ALA A 523 -16.02 26.60 -2.81
CA ALA A 523 -14.80 25.91 -2.40
C ALA A 523 -14.75 24.48 -2.96
N PHE A 524 -15.84 23.73 -2.84
CA PHE A 524 -15.94 22.37 -3.36
C PHE A 524 -15.69 22.32 -4.87
N VAL A 525 -16.34 23.18 -5.66
CA VAL A 525 -16.16 23.22 -7.13
C VAL A 525 -14.71 23.56 -7.51
N TRP A 526 -14.10 24.52 -6.83
CA TRP A 526 -12.71 24.92 -7.07
C TRP A 526 -11.72 23.79 -6.73
N PHE A 527 -11.82 23.23 -5.53
CA PHE A 527 -10.92 22.17 -5.08
C PHE A 527 -11.15 20.87 -5.86
N LEU A 528 -12.39 20.53 -6.23
CA LEU A 528 -12.70 19.41 -7.10
C LEU A 528 -12.00 19.54 -8.46
N SER A 529 -12.02 20.74 -9.05
CA SER A 529 -11.36 21.01 -10.33
C SER A 529 -9.83 20.84 -10.22
N ILE A 530 -9.23 21.34 -9.13
CA ILE A 530 -7.78 21.16 -8.86
C ILE A 530 -7.44 19.68 -8.66
N THR A 531 -8.21 18.97 -7.82
CA THR A 531 -8.00 17.56 -7.52
C THR A 531 -8.12 16.71 -8.77
N ALA A 532 -9.16 16.91 -9.59
CA ALA A 532 -9.36 16.15 -10.82
C ALA A 532 -8.18 16.34 -11.80
N VAL A 533 -7.78 17.59 -12.08
CA VAL A 533 -6.62 17.89 -12.95
C VAL A 533 -5.35 17.22 -12.42
N SER A 534 -5.03 17.42 -11.13
CA SER A 534 -3.83 16.87 -10.51
C SER A 534 -3.82 15.32 -10.51
N GLY A 535 -4.98 14.68 -10.33
CA GLY A 535 -5.14 13.24 -10.41
C GLY A 535 -4.82 12.71 -11.81
N PHE A 536 -5.35 13.34 -12.86
CA PHE A 536 -5.04 12.93 -14.24
C PHE A 536 -3.60 13.21 -14.66
N ILE A 537 -3.00 14.31 -14.20
CA ILE A 537 -1.56 14.56 -14.44
C ILE A 537 -0.74 13.45 -13.76
N SER A 538 -1.11 13.08 -12.53
CA SER A 538 -0.46 11.97 -11.80
C SER A 538 -0.56 10.70 -12.62
N TRP A 539 -1.76 10.21 -12.91
CA TRP A 539 -1.91 8.95 -13.62
C TRP A 539 -1.24 8.95 -15.01
N GLY A 540 -1.26 10.07 -15.73
CA GLY A 540 -0.50 10.25 -16.97
C GLY A 540 1.01 10.14 -16.76
N GLY A 541 1.54 10.76 -15.71
CA GLY A 541 2.94 10.67 -15.31
C GLY A 541 3.39 9.24 -14.99
N ILE A 542 2.53 8.43 -14.36
CA ILE A 542 2.84 7.03 -14.05
C ILE A 542 2.82 6.13 -15.24
N SER A 543 1.85 6.33 -16.11
CA SER A 543 1.86 5.65 -17.40
C SER A 543 3.15 5.97 -18.18
N GLY A 544 3.58 7.24 -18.16
CA GLY A 544 4.86 7.68 -18.73
C GLY A 544 6.09 7.03 -18.07
N VAL A 545 6.15 6.99 -16.73
CA VAL A 545 7.23 6.32 -15.97
C VAL A 545 7.26 4.83 -16.29
N HIS A 546 6.11 4.16 -16.38
CA HIS A 546 6.04 2.74 -16.69
C HIS A 546 6.61 2.41 -18.08
N LEU A 547 6.32 3.25 -19.09
CA LEU A 547 6.93 3.14 -20.41
C LEU A 547 8.47 3.28 -20.34
N ARG A 548 8.96 4.23 -19.55
CA ARG A 548 10.40 4.47 -19.38
C ARG A 548 11.09 3.35 -18.57
N PHE A 549 10.47 2.91 -17.48
CA PHE A 549 10.93 1.82 -16.61
C PHE A 549 11.16 0.56 -17.44
N ARG A 550 10.20 0.14 -18.26
CA ARG A 550 10.36 -1.05 -19.11
C ARG A 550 11.42 -0.87 -20.18
N ARG A 551 11.56 0.32 -20.76
CA ARG A 551 12.66 0.62 -21.71
C ARG A 551 14.02 0.53 -21.03
N ALA A 552 14.20 1.11 -19.84
CA ALA A 552 15.43 1.01 -19.06
C ALA A 552 15.73 -0.45 -18.67
N TYR A 553 14.72 -1.20 -18.20
CA TYR A 553 14.86 -2.58 -17.77
C TYR A 553 15.38 -3.50 -18.90
N VAL A 554 14.78 -3.41 -20.08
CA VAL A 554 15.21 -4.19 -21.27
C VAL A 554 16.58 -3.72 -21.77
N ARG A 555 16.85 -2.41 -21.72
CA ARG A 555 18.10 -1.82 -22.21
C ARG A 555 19.32 -2.18 -21.34
N GLN A 556 19.11 -2.44 -20.06
CA GLN A 556 20.13 -3.00 -19.15
C GLN A 556 20.27 -4.54 -19.26
N GLY A 557 19.70 -5.16 -20.30
CA GLY A 557 19.84 -6.60 -20.56
C GLY A 557 18.97 -7.51 -19.71
N ARG A 558 18.03 -6.98 -18.92
CA ARG A 558 17.19 -7.79 -18.03
C ARG A 558 15.96 -8.35 -18.75
N SER A 559 15.57 -9.57 -18.40
CA SER A 559 14.42 -10.23 -19.01
C SER A 559 13.10 -9.75 -18.39
N VAL A 560 12.15 -9.33 -19.23
CA VAL A 560 10.78 -8.94 -18.82
C VAL A 560 10.04 -10.05 -18.08
N GLU A 561 10.52 -11.29 -18.20
CA GLU A 561 9.99 -12.46 -17.49
C GLU A 561 10.31 -12.48 -16.00
N GLU A 562 11.33 -11.73 -15.57
CA GLU A 562 11.68 -11.58 -14.17
C GLU A 562 10.76 -10.62 -13.41
N LEU A 563 9.96 -9.82 -14.12
CA LEU A 563 9.03 -8.92 -13.48
C LEU A 563 7.89 -9.72 -12.83
N PRO A 564 7.54 -9.44 -11.56
CA PRO A 564 6.42 -10.10 -10.87
C PRO A 564 5.07 -9.98 -11.59
N TYR A 565 4.95 -9.01 -12.50
CA TYR A 565 3.74 -8.77 -13.27
C TYR A 565 4.06 -8.23 -14.67
N LYS A 566 3.36 -8.77 -15.68
CA LYS A 566 3.42 -8.33 -17.07
C LYS A 566 2.15 -7.53 -17.40
N ALA A 567 2.32 -6.27 -17.82
CA ALA A 567 1.20 -5.41 -18.19
C ALA A 567 0.54 -5.90 -19.48
N MET A 568 -0.79 -5.98 -19.49
CA MET A 568 -1.56 -6.37 -20.66
C MET A 568 -1.45 -5.29 -21.74
N GLY A 569 -1.18 -5.69 -22.99
CA GLY A 569 -1.14 -4.77 -24.13
C GLY A 569 0.03 -3.77 -24.13
N TYR A 570 1.12 -4.01 -23.39
CA TYR A 570 2.32 -3.17 -23.47
C TYR A 570 2.96 -3.24 -24.88
N PRO A 571 3.41 -2.13 -25.49
CA PRO A 571 3.47 -0.75 -24.95
C PRO A 571 2.22 0.10 -25.21
N PHE A 572 1.26 -0.40 -25.98
CA PHE A 572 0.05 0.35 -26.37
C PHE A 572 -0.72 0.86 -25.16
N SER A 573 -0.87 0.04 -24.12
CA SER A 573 -1.60 0.40 -22.90
C SER A 573 -1.08 1.68 -22.23
N GLY A 574 0.24 1.82 -22.11
CA GLY A 574 0.85 3.02 -21.52
C GLY A 574 0.70 4.26 -22.40
N ILE A 575 0.88 4.11 -23.72
CA ILE A 575 0.75 5.23 -24.66
C ILE A 575 -0.71 5.73 -24.69
N PHE A 576 -1.66 4.81 -24.79
CA PHE A 576 -3.08 5.12 -24.79
C PHE A 576 -3.50 5.82 -23.49
N ALA A 577 -3.12 5.30 -22.32
CA ALA A 577 -3.45 5.93 -21.04
C ALA A 577 -2.84 7.34 -20.91
N THR A 578 -1.59 7.53 -21.33
CA THR A 578 -0.95 8.86 -21.32
C THR A 578 -1.69 9.84 -22.24
N GLY A 579 -2.01 9.41 -23.47
CA GLY A 579 -2.76 10.22 -24.42
C GLY A 579 -4.17 10.57 -23.93
N LEU A 580 -4.86 9.62 -23.28
CA LEU A 580 -6.20 9.84 -22.74
C LEU A 580 -6.19 10.85 -21.59
N CYS A 581 -5.20 10.82 -20.69
CA CYS A 581 -5.04 11.86 -19.66
C CYS A 581 -4.91 13.26 -20.25
N ILE A 582 -4.05 13.41 -21.25
CA ILE A 582 -3.82 14.70 -21.90
C ILE A 582 -5.13 15.18 -22.55
N LEU A 583 -5.85 14.28 -23.24
CA LEU A 583 -7.13 14.60 -23.85
C LEU A 583 -8.17 15.02 -22.80
N ILE A 584 -8.25 14.33 -21.66
CA ILE A 584 -9.20 14.65 -20.59
C ILE A 584 -8.88 16.01 -19.95
N ILE A 585 -7.60 16.28 -19.64
CA ILE A 585 -7.17 17.58 -19.09
C ILE A 585 -7.50 18.71 -20.07
N LEU A 586 -7.19 18.54 -21.35
CA LEU A 586 -7.52 19.55 -22.38
C LEU A 586 -9.04 19.68 -22.59
N GLY A 587 -9.79 18.59 -22.48
CA GLY A 587 -11.25 18.58 -22.64
C GLY A 587 -11.98 19.33 -21.52
N GLN A 588 -11.43 19.37 -20.30
CA GLN A 588 -12.04 20.02 -19.13
C GLN A 588 -12.44 21.47 -19.38
N GLY A 589 -11.56 22.23 -20.04
CA GLY A 589 -11.79 23.64 -20.31
C GLY A 589 -12.61 23.94 -21.56
N TYR A 590 -13.15 22.94 -22.26
CA TYR A 590 -13.85 23.16 -23.53
C TYR A 590 -15.01 24.17 -23.43
N THR A 591 -15.74 24.15 -22.31
CA THR A 591 -16.84 25.09 -22.01
C THR A 591 -16.37 26.53 -21.81
N ALA A 592 -15.09 26.75 -21.53
CA ALA A 592 -14.50 28.08 -21.48
C ALA A 592 -14.21 28.65 -22.88
N PHE A 593 -14.14 27.82 -23.92
CA PHE A 593 -13.86 28.24 -25.28
C PHE A 593 -15.13 28.44 -26.13
N THR A 594 -16.27 27.88 -25.72
CA THR A 594 -17.49 27.83 -26.53
C THR A 594 -18.70 28.29 -25.74
N PRO A 595 -19.58 29.18 -26.26
CA PRO A 595 -19.54 29.84 -27.58
C PRO A 595 -18.66 31.10 -27.65
N LYS A 596 -18.25 31.67 -26.52
CA LYS A 596 -17.28 32.76 -26.43
C LYS A 596 -16.22 32.41 -25.39
N PHE A 597 -15.00 32.90 -25.58
CA PHE A 597 -13.94 32.71 -24.60
C PHE A 597 -14.28 33.40 -23.29
N ASP A 598 -14.40 32.61 -22.23
CA ASP A 598 -14.62 33.06 -20.86
C ASP A 598 -13.32 32.84 -20.06
N GLY A 599 -12.58 33.91 -19.86
CA GLY A 599 -11.28 33.87 -19.17
C GLY A 599 -11.38 33.41 -17.71
N LEU A 600 -12.53 33.65 -17.06
CA LEU A 600 -12.75 33.21 -15.68
C LEU A 600 -12.96 31.68 -15.65
N LYS A 601 -13.83 31.14 -16.53
CA LYS A 601 -14.02 29.68 -16.67
C LYS A 601 -12.75 28.98 -17.10
N PHE A 602 -11.95 29.60 -17.98
CA PHE A 602 -10.65 29.05 -18.37
C PHE A 602 -9.72 28.96 -17.16
N ALA A 603 -9.60 30.05 -16.39
CA ALA A 603 -8.78 30.05 -15.17
C ALA A 603 -9.27 29.01 -14.17
N MET A 604 -10.59 28.92 -13.91
CA MET A 604 -11.17 27.96 -12.96
C MET A 604 -10.95 26.50 -13.38
N ASN A 605 -11.11 26.17 -14.66
CA ASN A 605 -10.96 24.79 -15.15
C ASN A 605 -9.48 24.33 -15.19
N TYR A 606 -8.53 25.25 -15.36
CA TYR A 606 -7.09 24.91 -15.45
C TYR A 606 -6.27 25.35 -14.25
N ILE A 607 -6.90 25.87 -13.18
CA ILE A 607 -6.20 26.33 -11.98
C ILE A 607 -5.33 25.21 -11.37
N GLY A 608 -5.73 23.94 -11.49
CA GLY A 608 -4.95 22.79 -11.01
C GLY A 608 -3.60 22.57 -11.71
N VAL A 609 -3.38 23.13 -12.90
CA VAL A 609 -2.10 23.05 -13.61
C VAL A 609 -1.04 23.93 -12.94
N ILE A 610 -1.44 25.05 -12.33
CA ILE A 610 -0.51 26.01 -11.73
C ILE A 610 0.24 25.40 -10.52
N PRO A 611 -0.44 24.82 -9.51
CA PRO A 611 0.24 24.14 -8.40
C PRO A 611 1.19 23.04 -8.86
N PHE A 612 0.83 22.29 -9.92
CA PHE A 612 1.72 21.29 -10.49
C PHE A 612 3.03 21.90 -11.01
N ILE A 613 2.95 22.97 -11.81
CA ILE A 613 4.13 23.65 -12.34
C ILE A 613 4.99 24.20 -11.19
N LEU A 614 4.37 24.83 -10.19
CA LEU A 614 5.07 25.37 -9.03
C LEU A 614 5.81 24.27 -8.25
N CYS A 615 5.16 23.14 -7.98
CA CYS A 615 5.78 22.00 -7.31
C CYS A 615 6.90 21.37 -8.13
N TYR A 616 6.71 21.24 -9.45
CA TYR A 616 7.72 20.67 -10.36
C TYR A 616 8.96 21.57 -10.47
N VAL A 617 8.77 22.88 -10.64
CA VAL A 617 9.87 23.85 -10.66
C VAL A 617 10.56 23.91 -9.29
N GLY A 618 9.77 23.91 -8.20
CA GLY A 618 10.30 23.84 -6.83
C GLY A 618 11.18 22.60 -6.61
N HIS A 619 10.77 21.44 -7.12
CA HIS A 619 11.60 20.22 -7.10
C HIS A 619 12.91 20.41 -7.85
N LEU A 620 12.86 20.91 -9.09
CA LEU A 620 14.05 21.11 -9.91
C LEU A 620 15.06 22.05 -9.22
N CYS A 621 14.57 23.11 -8.57
CA CYS A 621 15.39 24.03 -7.79
C CYS A 621 15.99 23.38 -6.53
N TYR A 622 15.23 22.52 -5.84
CA TYR A 622 15.66 21.87 -4.60
C TYR A 622 16.60 20.69 -4.85
N ALA A 623 16.17 19.72 -5.66
CA ALA A 623 16.88 18.45 -5.84
C ALA A 623 18.14 18.61 -6.70
N LYS A 624 18.19 19.61 -7.58
CA LYS A 624 19.31 19.86 -8.52
C LYS A 624 19.75 18.61 -9.32
N LYS A 625 18.88 17.60 -9.42
CA LYS A 625 19.12 16.34 -10.13
C LYS A 625 18.37 16.37 -11.46
N GLY A 626 19.06 15.98 -12.53
CA GLY A 626 18.49 15.88 -13.88
C GLY A 626 17.73 14.58 -14.10
N PHE A 627 17.24 14.39 -15.33
CA PHE A 627 16.69 13.12 -15.77
C PHE A 627 17.77 12.03 -15.74
N ILE A 628 17.57 10.99 -14.91
CA ILE A 628 18.48 9.83 -14.81
C ILE A 628 18.51 9.08 -16.15
N PRO A 629 19.67 8.85 -16.80
CA PRO A 629 19.80 8.05 -18.03
C PRO A 629 19.19 6.64 -17.90
N LEU A 630 18.79 6.03 -19.01
CA LEU A 630 18.12 4.71 -18.96
C LEU A 630 19.06 3.60 -18.45
N GLU A 631 20.35 3.77 -18.67
CA GLU A 631 21.43 2.86 -18.29
C GLU A 631 21.74 2.93 -16.78
N GLU A 632 21.41 4.04 -16.13
CA GLU A 632 21.72 4.33 -14.72
C GLU A 632 20.52 4.13 -13.78
N VAL A 633 19.38 3.67 -14.31
CA VAL A 633 18.19 3.39 -13.49
C VAL A 633 18.50 2.23 -12.54
N ASP A 634 18.41 2.47 -11.24
CA ASP A 634 18.60 1.46 -10.21
C ASP A 634 17.39 0.50 -10.16
N PHE A 635 17.68 -0.81 -10.27
CA PHE A 635 16.72 -1.90 -10.12
C PHE A 635 17.10 -2.91 -9.02
N GLU A 636 18.19 -2.68 -8.29
CA GLU A 636 18.71 -3.59 -7.27
C GLU A 636 18.34 -3.15 -5.85
N SER A 637 18.41 -1.85 -5.55
CA SER A 637 18.13 -1.35 -4.20
C SER A 637 16.69 -1.63 -3.76
N GLY A 638 16.53 -2.39 -2.67
CA GLY A 638 15.21 -2.71 -2.09
C GLY A 638 14.36 -3.69 -2.91
N ARG A 639 14.94 -4.42 -3.87
CA ARG A 639 14.23 -5.41 -4.69
C ARG A 639 13.73 -6.58 -3.83
N VAL A 640 12.41 -6.81 -3.85
CA VAL A 640 11.81 -8.04 -3.32
C VAL A 640 12.04 -9.16 -4.34
N THR A 641 12.64 -10.27 -3.92
CA THR A 641 13.10 -11.30 -4.87
C THR A 641 11.92 -12.13 -5.41
N ARG A 642 12.05 -12.61 -6.66
CA ARG A 642 11.06 -13.48 -7.31
C ARG A 642 10.84 -14.78 -6.53
N PHE A 643 11.86 -15.23 -5.81
CA PHE A 643 11.85 -16.40 -4.96
C PHE A 643 10.87 -16.26 -3.77
N ASP A 644 10.76 -15.06 -3.18
CA ASP A 644 9.76 -14.75 -2.15
C ASP A 644 8.32 -14.82 -2.70
N ILE A 645 8.14 -14.63 -4.01
CA ILE A 645 6.84 -14.64 -4.69
C ILE A 645 6.45 -16.06 -5.14
N GLU A 646 7.40 -16.84 -5.64
CA GLU A 646 7.18 -18.21 -6.15
C GLU A 646 6.91 -19.21 -5.02
N LYS A 647 7.70 -19.14 -3.94
CA LYS A 647 7.50 -19.95 -2.72
C LYS A 647 6.12 -19.74 -2.09
N ASP A 648 5.63 -18.52 -2.18
CA ASP A 648 4.33 -18.09 -1.69
C ASP A 648 3.16 -18.63 -2.52
N ILE A 649 3.37 -18.88 -3.82
CA ILE A 649 2.40 -19.50 -4.74
C ILE A 649 2.36 -21.01 -4.50
N GLU A 650 3.52 -21.65 -4.30
CA GLU A 650 3.62 -23.07 -3.95
C GLU A 650 2.86 -23.39 -2.65
N GLU A 651 2.99 -22.58 -1.60
CA GLU A 651 2.21 -22.76 -0.35
C GLU A 651 0.69 -22.76 -0.56
N VAL A 652 0.18 -21.91 -1.45
CA VAL A 652 -1.26 -21.81 -1.73
C VAL A 652 -1.73 -22.98 -2.59
N ASP A 653 -0.96 -23.36 -3.60
CA ASP A 653 -1.30 -24.49 -4.46
C ASP A 653 -1.20 -25.83 -3.70
N ASP A 654 -0.25 -25.97 -2.76
CA ASP A 654 -0.13 -27.08 -1.82
C ASP A 654 -1.29 -27.12 -0.82
N ALA A 655 -1.67 -25.98 -0.23
CA ALA A 655 -2.84 -25.88 0.64
C ALA A 655 -4.16 -26.23 -0.09
N LEU A 656 -4.20 -26.03 -1.42
CA LEU A 656 -5.34 -26.37 -2.27
C LEU A 656 -5.23 -27.77 -2.91
N ALA A 657 -4.09 -28.45 -2.82
CA ALA A 657 -3.82 -29.74 -3.47
C ALA A 657 -4.68 -30.89 -2.92
N GLY A 658 -5.08 -30.80 -1.65
CA GLY A 658 -5.95 -31.80 -1.01
C GLY A 658 -7.45 -31.64 -1.31
N LEU A 659 -7.88 -30.66 -2.11
CA LEU A 659 -9.31 -30.37 -2.33
C LEU A 659 -9.84 -30.92 -3.67
N PRO A 660 -11.09 -31.42 -3.70
CA PRO A 660 -11.78 -31.79 -4.94
C PRO A 660 -11.80 -30.64 -5.97
N LYS A 661 -11.69 -30.95 -7.26
CA LYS A 661 -11.60 -29.95 -8.36
C LYS A 661 -12.69 -28.86 -8.29
N TRP A 662 -13.92 -29.21 -7.93
CA TRP A 662 -15.02 -28.25 -7.76
C TRP A 662 -14.82 -27.34 -6.54
N LYS A 663 -14.37 -27.85 -5.39
CA LYS A 663 -14.02 -27.03 -4.22
C LYS A 663 -12.80 -26.16 -4.48
N ARG A 664 -11.85 -26.62 -5.30
CA ARG A 664 -10.70 -25.84 -5.75
C ARG A 664 -11.14 -24.70 -6.66
N PHE A 665 -12.05 -24.96 -7.59
CA PHE A 665 -12.67 -23.94 -8.44
C PHE A 665 -13.46 -22.93 -7.60
N TRP A 666 -14.37 -23.38 -6.72
CA TRP A 666 -15.15 -22.49 -5.87
C TRP A 666 -14.32 -21.74 -4.84
N LYS A 667 -13.25 -22.33 -4.28
CA LYS A 667 -12.29 -21.60 -3.44
C LYS A 667 -11.47 -20.61 -4.26
N LYS A 668 -11.06 -20.94 -5.48
CA LYS A 668 -10.41 -19.96 -6.38
C LYS A 668 -11.36 -18.82 -6.71
N VAL A 669 -12.62 -19.10 -7.02
CA VAL A 669 -13.68 -18.09 -7.19
C VAL A 669 -13.89 -17.29 -5.92
N LEU A 670 -14.00 -17.91 -4.74
CA LEU A 670 -14.14 -17.22 -3.45
C LEU A 670 -12.90 -16.41 -3.07
N ILE A 671 -11.68 -16.82 -3.42
CA ILE A 671 -10.43 -16.07 -3.19
C ILE A 671 -10.31 -14.88 -4.14
N ILE A 672 -10.89 -15.00 -5.34
CA ILE A 672 -11.04 -13.92 -6.32
C ILE A 672 -12.18 -12.97 -5.91
N VAL A 673 -13.24 -13.50 -5.31
CA VAL A 673 -14.43 -12.75 -4.90
C VAL A 673 -14.28 -12.14 -3.52
N ALA A 674 -13.46 -12.70 -2.62
CA ALA A 674 -13.10 -12.18 -1.27
C ALA A 674 -11.71 -11.56 -1.28
#